data_AF-A0A0C1QDD1-F1
#
_entry.id   AF-A0A0C1QDD1-F1
#
_cell.length_a   1.000
_cell.length_b   1.000
_cell.length_c   1.000
_cell.angle_alpha   90.00
_cell.angle_beta   90.00
_cell.angle_gamma   90.00
#
_symmetry.space_group_name_H-M   'P 1'
#
loop_
_entity.id
_entity.type
_entity.pdbx_description
1 polymer ?
#
loop_
_entity_poly.entity_id
_entity_poly.type
_entity_poly.pdbx_seq_one_letter_code
_entity_poly.pdbx_strand_id
1 'polypeptide(L)'
;MSDIKNKENHQFGTDVGKLLSLMIHSLYSNKEIFLRELVSNASDAADKLRYLALQNGDLYEGDAELKVRVSADKDANTVTISDNGIGMTREEVINSLGTIAKSGTAEFFQNLTGDQAKDSQLIGQFGVGFYSAFIVADEVTVRTRKAGEQSAVEWQSKGEGEYSLAEIEKADRGTEIVLHLREDENEFLDDFRLRSIITKYSDHISIPVEMFKAPVPESEGPDGEKIEAQPGEWEAINRATALWTRDKSEVSEDEYKEFYKHVGHDWEEPLTWAHNKVEGKTEYTSLLYIPKKAPFDLWNRDRQTGLKLYVQRVFIMDDAEQFMPSYLRFVKGLLDSNDLPLNVSREILQDNKITQAIRKGCTSRVLKMLDRMGKNKADEYQTFWNEFGQVIKEGPAEDAANKEAIAKLLRFSSTHTDESTQNVSLAQYVERMQEGQDKIYYVVADSFATAKSSPHLEIFRKKGIEVLLMSDRVDEWMMGHLTEFDGKQFQSITRGDLDLGNLEDEESKKAQEESEKEVAGLVERITESLGDKVKEVRFTHRLTDSPACVVVDDHDMSSQMQKLMESIGQSAPESKPIFELNPEHQLVKHLNNEQDEDKFAQWSEVLLDQALLAERGSLKDPVGFVTRLNKLMLDLSK
;
A
#
# COMPACT_ATOMS: atom_id res chain seq x y z
N MET A 1 -39.77 -15.43 -13.20
CA MET A 1 -38.72 -16.31 -12.66
C MET A 1 -38.66 -17.52 -13.57
N SER A 2 -37.55 -17.72 -14.28
CA SER A 2 -37.36 -18.91 -15.09
C SER A 2 -36.86 -20.05 -14.20
N ASP A 3 -37.62 -21.13 -14.11
CA ASP A 3 -37.22 -22.34 -13.39
C ASP A 3 -35.96 -22.94 -14.03
N ILE A 4 -34.84 -22.94 -13.30
CA ILE A 4 -33.59 -23.58 -13.73
C ILE A 4 -33.82 -25.10 -13.68
N LYS A 5 -33.93 -25.72 -14.86
CA LYS A 5 -33.88 -27.18 -15.01
C LYS A 5 -32.47 -27.59 -15.43
N ASN A 6 -31.90 -28.55 -14.71
CA ASN A 6 -30.58 -29.15 -14.94
C ASN A 6 -29.40 -28.17 -14.76
N LYS A 7 -29.13 -27.81 -13.51
CA LYS A 7 -27.87 -27.17 -13.14
C LYS A 7 -26.75 -28.21 -13.17
N GLU A 8 -25.82 -28.05 -14.09
CA GLU A 8 -24.57 -28.82 -14.13
C GLU A 8 -23.40 -27.92 -13.70
N ASN A 9 -22.56 -28.45 -12.80
CA ASN A 9 -21.33 -27.78 -12.40
C ASN A 9 -20.17 -28.53 -13.06
N HIS A 10 -19.42 -27.84 -13.91
CA HIS A 10 -18.20 -28.35 -14.53
C HIS A 10 -17.00 -27.74 -13.80
N GLN A 11 -15.96 -28.53 -13.56
CA GLN A 11 -14.68 -28.00 -13.09
C GLN A 11 -13.89 -27.44 -14.27
N PHE A 12 -13.12 -26.37 -14.03
CA PHE A 12 -12.18 -25.87 -15.03
C PHE A 12 -11.11 -26.95 -15.29
N GLY A 13 -10.97 -27.36 -16.55
CA GLY A 13 -9.84 -28.17 -17.01
C GLY A 13 -8.72 -27.28 -17.54
N THR A 14 -7.49 -27.75 -17.39
CA THR A 14 -6.29 -26.97 -17.76
C THR A 14 -5.30 -27.83 -18.54
N ASP A 15 -4.82 -27.31 -19.67
CA ASP A 15 -3.73 -27.90 -20.46
C ASP A 15 -2.39 -27.54 -19.81
N VAL A 16 -1.86 -28.48 -19.01
CA VAL A 16 -0.64 -28.33 -18.20
C VAL A 16 0.58 -27.96 -19.05
N GLY A 17 0.71 -28.56 -20.24
CA GLY A 17 1.82 -28.28 -21.16
C GLY A 17 1.79 -26.86 -21.70
N LYS A 18 0.60 -26.36 -22.07
CA LYS A 18 0.44 -24.95 -22.49
C LYS A 18 0.68 -23.97 -21.35
N LEU A 19 0.29 -24.33 -20.12
CA LEU A 19 0.51 -23.49 -18.94
C LEU A 19 2.01 -23.36 -18.62
N LEU A 20 2.75 -24.47 -18.64
CA LEU A 20 4.21 -24.47 -18.52
C LEU A 20 4.85 -23.63 -19.62
N SER A 21 4.42 -23.82 -20.88
CA SER A 21 4.92 -23.05 -22.01
C SER A 21 4.71 -21.55 -21.83
N LEU A 22 3.54 -21.12 -21.34
CA LEU A 22 3.27 -19.71 -21.04
C LEU A 22 4.14 -19.20 -19.89
N MET A 23 4.30 -19.98 -18.83
CA MET A 23 5.12 -19.60 -17.68
C MET A 23 6.60 -19.42 -18.07
N ILE A 24 7.14 -20.35 -18.88
CA ILE A 24 8.52 -20.34 -19.34
C ILE A 24 8.78 -19.14 -20.27
N HIS A 25 7.85 -18.84 -21.20
CA HIS A 25 8.12 -17.86 -22.27
C HIS A 25 7.52 -16.46 -22.05
N SER A 26 6.59 -16.29 -21.11
CA SER A 26 5.82 -15.03 -20.97
C SER A 26 5.95 -14.33 -19.62
N LEU A 27 6.38 -15.01 -18.55
CA LEU A 27 6.45 -14.41 -17.20
C LEU A 27 7.80 -13.76 -16.88
N TYR A 28 8.87 -14.18 -17.54
CA TYR A 28 10.23 -13.75 -17.21
C TYR A 28 10.92 -13.10 -18.41
N SER A 29 11.27 -11.83 -18.29
CA SER A 29 11.98 -11.08 -19.32
C SER A 29 13.49 -11.28 -19.28
N ASN A 30 14.04 -11.73 -18.14
CA ASN A 30 15.47 -11.97 -17.95
C ASN A 30 15.70 -13.44 -17.56
N LYS A 31 16.54 -14.13 -18.33
CA LYS A 31 16.83 -15.56 -18.15
C LYS A 31 17.62 -15.82 -16.87
N GLU A 32 18.47 -14.90 -16.42
CA GLU A 32 19.29 -15.02 -15.19
C GLU A 32 18.47 -15.34 -13.91
N ILE A 33 17.15 -15.11 -13.98
CA ILE A 33 16.22 -15.30 -12.87
C ILE A 33 16.16 -16.75 -12.36
N PHE A 34 16.46 -17.74 -13.20
CA PHE A 34 16.39 -19.15 -12.79
C PHE A 34 17.30 -19.41 -11.58
N LEU A 35 18.50 -18.81 -11.58
CA LEU A 35 19.47 -19.03 -10.53
C LEU A 35 19.03 -18.37 -9.23
N ARG A 36 18.41 -17.19 -9.31
CA ARG A 36 17.77 -16.54 -8.15
C ARG A 36 16.71 -17.43 -7.53
N GLU A 37 15.79 -17.97 -8.32
CA GLU A 37 14.70 -18.81 -7.82
C GLU A 37 15.21 -20.10 -7.18
N LEU A 38 16.16 -20.79 -7.84
CA LEU A 38 16.69 -22.07 -7.34
C LEU A 38 17.52 -21.90 -6.07
N VAL A 39 18.39 -20.86 -6.00
CA VAL A 39 19.15 -20.57 -4.79
C VAL A 39 18.24 -20.11 -3.65
N SER A 40 17.16 -19.36 -3.94
CA SER A 40 16.15 -19.02 -2.94
C SER A 40 15.45 -20.26 -2.38
N ASN A 41 15.06 -21.21 -3.23
CA ASN A 41 14.43 -22.46 -2.78
C ASN A 41 15.39 -23.29 -1.90
N ALA A 42 16.67 -23.31 -2.25
CA ALA A 42 17.72 -23.96 -1.45
C ALA A 42 17.87 -23.29 -0.07
N SER A 43 17.82 -21.95 -0.01
CA SER A 43 17.82 -21.21 1.25
C SER A 43 16.62 -21.56 2.12
N ASP A 44 15.41 -21.55 1.55
CA ASP A 44 14.17 -21.90 2.26
C ASP A 44 14.24 -23.33 2.83
N ALA A 45 14.79 -24.27 2.07
CA ALA A 45 14.95 -25.66 2.50
C ALA A 45 15.89 -25.78 3.71
N ALA A 46 16.96 -24.98 3.74
CA ALA A 46 17.91 -24.96 4.83
C ALA A 46 17.37 -24.21 6.06
N ASP A 47 16.63 -23.11 5.90
CA ASP A 47 15.94 -22.44 7.01
C ASP A 47 14.87 -23.34 7.63
N LYS A 48 14.13 -24.10 6.81
CA LYS A 48 13.18 -25.12 7.27
C LYS A 48 13.88 -26.21 8.10
N LEU A 49 15.07 -26.64 7.69
CA LEU A 49 15.88 -27.57 8.48
C LEU A 49 16.34 -26.93 9.79
N ARG A 50 16.86 -25.69 9.78
CA ARG A 50 17.25 -24.98 11.01
C ARG A 50 16.11 -24.96 12.01
N TYR A 51 14.92 -24.59 11.56
CA TYR A 51 13.73 -24.53 12.40
C TYR A 51 13.39 -25.88 13.03
N LEU A 52 13.32 -26.95 12.24
CA LEU A 52 13.02 -28.29 12.75
C LEU A 52 14.12 -28.80 13.69
N ALA A 53 15.38 -28.48 13.39
CA ALA A 53 16.51 -28.88 14.20
C ALA A 53 16.57 -28.17 15.57
N LEU A 54 15.83 -27.07 15.77
CA LEU A 54 15.64 -26.48 17.10
C LEU A 54 14.94 -27.45 18.07
N GLN A 55 14.06 -28.31 17.56
CA GLN A 55 13.35 -29.32 18.34
C GLN A 55 14.06 -30.67 18.33
N ASN A 56 14.72 -31.00 17.21
CA ASN A 56 15.45 -32.26 17.04
C ASN A 56 16.79 -32.04 16.34
N GLY A 57 17.85 -31.86 17.13
CA GLY A 57 19.21 -31.61 16.61
C GLY A 57 19.79 -32.76 15.78
N ASP A 58 19.27 -33.99 15.91
CA ASP A 58 19.75 -35.15 15.14
C ASP A 58 19.49 -35.02 13.64
N LEU A 59 18.58 -34.13 13.23
CA LEU A 59 18.28 -33.82 11.82
C LEU A 59 19.48 -33.21 11.08
N TYR A 60 20.49 -32.68 11.78
CA TYR A 60 21.72 -32.23 11.15
C TYR A 60 22.62 -33.39 10.70
N GLU A 61 22.40 -34.63 11.16
CA GLU A 61 23.17 -35.80 10.73
C GLU A 61 24.71 -35.61 10.75
N GLY A 62 25.21 -34.78 11.67
CA GLY A 62 26.64 -34.46 11.80
C GLY A 62 27.16 -33.33 10.90
N ASP A 63 26.36 -32.77 10.00
CA ASP A 63 26.69 -31.58 9.19
C ASP A 63 25.76 -30.42 9.56
N ALA A 64 26.17 -29.56 10.48
CA ALA A 64 25.40 -28.37 10.87
C ALA A 64 25.66 -27.15 9.97
N GLU A 65 26.65 -27.22 9.09
CA GLU A 65 27.05 -26.12 8.22
C GLU A 65 26.21 -26.13 6.95
N LEU A 66 25.06 -25.45 7.03
CA LEU A 66 24.14 -25.31 5.90
C LEU A 66 24.75 -24.42 4.82
N LYS A 67 24.66 -24.88 3.56
CA LYS A 67 25.30 -24.29 2.39
C LYS A 67 24.55 -24.66 1.12
N VAL A 68 24.65 -23.80 0.13
CA VAL A 68 24.21 -24.04 -1.25
C VAL A 68 25.46 -24.04 -2.13
N ARG A 69 25.57 -24.99 -3.05
CA ARG A 69 26.69 -25.12 -3.99
C ARG A 69 26.18 -24.99 -5.41
N VAL A 70 26.86 -24.18 -6.20
CA VAL A 70 26.58 -24.03 -7.63
C VAL A 70 27.84 -24.43 -8.41
N SER A 71 27.67 -25.28 -9.41
CA SER A 71 28.76 -25.69 -10.31
C SER A 71 28.28 -25.85 -11.74
N ALA A 72 29.16 -25.57 -12.71
CA ALA A 72 28.94 -25.85 -14.12
C ALA A 72 29.83 -27.01 -14.58
N ASP A 73 29.30 -27.86 -15.45
CA ASP A 73 30.05 -28.89 -16.15
C ASP A 73 29.92 -28.65 -17.66
N LYS A 74 31.01 -28.19 -18.27
CA LYS A 74 31.07 -27.86 -19.70
C LYS A 74 31.02 -29.11 -20.58
N ASP A 75 31.54 -30.24 -20.11
CA ASP A 75 31.58 -31.48 -20.87
C ASP A 75 30.21 -32.15 -20.89
N ALA A 76 29.49 -32.08 -19.77
CA ALA A 76 28.13 -32.59 -19.65
C ALA A 76 27.05 -31.59 -20.12
N ASN A 77 27.42 -30.33 -20.39
CA ASN A 77 26.52 -29.22 -20.68
C ASN A 77 25.46 -29.03 -19.57
N THR A 78 25.92 -28.95 -18.31
CA THR A 78 25.02 -28.83 -17.15
C THR A 78 25.41 -27.74 -16.18
N VAL A 79 24.39 -27.23 -15.46
CA VAL A 79 24.55 -26.42 -14.24
C VAL A 79 23.87 -27.15 -13.11
N THR A 80 24.58 -27.33 -11.99
CA THR A 80 24.08 -28.04 -10.81
C THR A 80 23.97 -27.07 -9.64
N ILE A 81 22.81 -27.07 -8.98
CA ILE A 81 22.55 -26.36 -7.72
C ILE A 81 22.28 -27.43 -6.66
N SER A 82 23.08 -27.46 -5.60
CA SER A 82 23.01 -28.48 -4.55
C SER A 82 22.93 -27.84 -3.18
N ASP A 83 21.97 -28.25 -2.35
CA ASP A 83 21.82 -27.80 -0.96
C ASP A 83 21.86 -28.98 0.01
N ASN A 84 22.30 -28.72 1.24
CA ASN A 84 22.22 -29.66 2.36
C ASN A 84 21.09 -29.28 3.34
N GLY A 85 19.99 -28.73 2.82
CA GLY A 85 18.79 -28.39 3.57
C GLY A 85 17.95 -29.61 3.93
N ILE A 86 16.65 -29.39 4.19
CA ILE A 86 15.75 -30.43 4.68
C ILE A 86 15.52 -31.58 3.69
N GLY A 87 15.62 -31.34 2.39
CA GLY A 87 15.29 -32.31 1.33
C GLY A 87 13.79 -32.64 1.24
N MET A 88 13.43 -33.58 0.37
CA MET A 88 12.05 -34.00 0.12
C MET A 88 11.90 -35.52 0.14
N THR A 89 10.73 -36.00 0.56
CA THR A 89 10.31 -37.39 0.33
C THR A 89 9.80 -37.59 -1.09
N ARG A 90 9.65 -38.84 -1.53
CA ARG A 90 9.00 -39.19 -2.81
C ARG A 90 7.61 -38.54 -2.96
N GLU A 91 6.84 -38.51 -1.89
CA GLU A 91 5.48 -37.95 -1.90
C GLU A 91 5.51 -36.42 -1.96
N GLU A 92 6.45 -35.78 -1.25
CA GLU A 92 6.67 -34.33 -1.34
C GLU A 92 7.13 -33.91 -2.74
N VAL A 93 7.94 -34.73 -3.42
CA VAL A 93 8.34 -34.49 -4.82
C VAL A 93 7.14 -34.53 -5.76
N ILE A 94 6.28 -35.56 -5.65
CA ILE A 94 5.05 -35.67 -6.47
C ILE A 94 4.14 -34.46 -6.25
N ASN A 95 3.97 -34.07 -4.98
CA ASN A 95 3.06 -32.99 -4.60
C ASN A 95 3.62 -31.60 -4.91
N SER A 96 4.94 -31.39 -4.82
CA SER A 96 5.54 -30.05 -4.92
C SER A 96 6.13 -29.78 -6.31
N LEU A 97 6.87 -30.74 -6.89
CA LEU A 97 7.48 -30.59 -8.21
C LEU A 97 6.57 -31.13 -9.32
N GLY A 98 5.71 -32.10 -9.00
CA GLY A 98 4.79 -32.70 -9.97
C GLY A 98 3.46 -31.96 -10.16
N THR A 99 3.19 -30.92 -9.36
CA THR A 99 1.96 -30.12 -9.43
C THR A 99 2.31 -28.64 -9.62
N ILE A 100 1.81 -28.03 -10.69
CA ILE A 100 2.02 -26.59 -10.93
C ILE A 100 1.16 -25.78 -9.97
N ALA A 101 1.70 -24.66 -9.50
CA ALA A 101 1.06 -23.76 -8.54
C ALA A 101 0.80 -24.41 -7.17
N LYS A 102 1.64 -25.40 -6.80
CA LYS A 102 1.62 -26.06 -5.49
C LYS A 102 3.00 -25.95 -4.85
N SER A 103 3.08 -25.37 -3.66
CA SER A 103 4.33 -25.17 -2.92
C SER A 103 4.34 -26.06 -1.68
N GLY A 104 5.24 -27.05 -1.63
CA GLY A 104 5.46 -27.88 -0.44
C GLY A 104 5.99 -27.08 0.76
N THR A 105 6.62 -25.95 0.48
CA THR A 105 7.02 -24.94 1.47
C THR A 105 5.78 -24.29 2.09
N ALA A 106 4.76 -23.96 1.29
CA ALA A 106 3.47 -23.48 1.80
C ALA A 106 2.68 -24.58 2.55
N GLU A 107 2.63 -25.83 2.04
CA GLU A 107 1.92 -26.94 2.69
C GLU A 107 2.55 -27.36 4.04
N PHE A 108 3.88 -27.36 4.14
CA PHE A 108 4.58 -27.74 5.37
C PHE A 108 4.19 -26.86 6.57
N PHE A 109 4.03 -25.55 6.35
CA PHE A 109 3.60 -24.65 7.41
C PHE A 109 2.08 -24.64 7.60
N GLN A 110 1.27 -24.93 6.58
CA GLN A 110 -0.18 -25.13 6.73
C GLN A 110 -0.53 -26.36 7.58
N ASN A 111 0.31 -27.40 7.55
CA ASN A 111 0.12 -28.64 8.32
C ASN A 111 0.61 -28.56 9.78
N LEU A 112 1.17 -27.42 10.23
CA LEU A 112 1.39 -27.14 11.64
C LEU A 112 0.02 -26.94 12.31
N THR A 113 -0.29 -27.59 13.43
CA THR A 113 -1.60 -27.49 14.10
C THR A 113 -1.55 -26.67 15.39
N GLY A 114 -2.57 -25.83 15.64
CA GLY A 114 -2.68 -24.94 16.80
C GLY A 114 -2.18 -23.51 16.52
N ASP A 115 -1.72 -22.79 17.55
CA ASP A 115 -1.19 -21.40 17.43
C ASP A 115 -0.02 -21.26 16.45
N GLN A 116 0.57 -22.38 16.03
CA GLN A 116 1.65 -22.48 15.04
C GLN A 116 1.17 -22.40 13.58
N ALA A 117 -0.14 -22.47 13.33
CA ALA A 117 -0.71 -22.71 12.00
C ALA A 117 -1.04 -21.45 11.18
N LYS A 118 -1.22 -20.29 11.81
CA LYS A 118 -1.94 -19.20 11.14
C LYS A 118 -1.06 -18.22 10.37
N ASP A 119 0.26 -18.21 10.49
CA ASP A 119 1.09 -17.03 10.12
C ASP A 119 2.22 -17.20 9.10
N SER A 120 2.45 -18.37 8.54
CA SER A 120 3.60 -18.53 7.66
C SER A 120 3.23 -18.33 6.19
N GLN A 121 3.77 -17.28 5.61
CA GLN A 121 3.90 -17.12 4.18
C GLN A 121 5.41 -17.04 3.89
N LEU A 122 5.90 -17.92 3.02
CA LEU A 122 7.33 -18.03 2.67
C LEU A 122 7.59 -17.28 1.37
N ILE A 123 8.85 -17.17 0.93
CA ILE A 123 9.20 -16.45 -0.30
C ILE A 123 8.69 -17.21 -1.55
N GLY A 124 8.74 -18.55 -1.55
CA GLY A 124 8.20 -19.41 -2.61
C GLY A 124 6.71 -19.76 -2.48
N GLN A 125 5.80 -18.79 -2.61
CA GLN A 125 4.35 -19.02 -2.42
C GLN A 125 3.62 -19.53 -3.65
N PHE A 126 4.07 -19.09 -4.83
CA PHE A 126 3.32 -19.30 -6.06
C PHE A 126 3.46 -20.73 -6.60
N GLY A 127 4.43 -21.52 -6.12
CA GLY A 127 4.67 -22.88 -6.61
C GLY A 127 5.07 -22.93 -8.09
N VAL A 128 5.66 -21.84 -8.60
CA VAL A 128 6.06 -21.69 -10.01
C VAL A 128 7.55 -21.43 -10.21
N GLY A 129 8.25 -20.93 -9.18
CA GLY A 129 9.65 -20.50 -9.29
C GLY A 129 10.60 -21.59 -9.74
N PHE A 130 10.38 -22.85 -9.32
CA PHE A 130 11.14 -24.00 -9.80
C PHE A 130 11.13 -24.16 -11.33
N TYR A 131 9.99 -23.90 -11.97
CA TYR A 131 9.85 -24.05 -13.43
C TYR A 131 10.59 -22.98 -14.23
N SER A 132 11.10 -21.92 -13.59
CA SER A 132 12.04 -20.99 -14.23
C SER A 132 13.33 -21.69 -14.70
N ALA A 133 13.66 -22.86 -14.15
CA ALA A 133 14.72 -23.74 -14.63
C ALA A 133 14.61 -24.06 -16.14
N PHE A 134 13.38 -24.28 -16.64
CA PHE A 134 13.13 -24.63 -18.04
C PHE A 134 13.28 -23.46 -19.02
N ILE A 135 13.49 -22.23 -18.52
CA ILE A 135 13.86 -21.07 -19.35
C ILE A 135 15.21 -21.34 -20.02
N VAL A 136 16.16 -21.94 -19.29
CA VAL A 136 17.53 -22.17 -19.75
C VAL A 136 17.85 -23.65 -20.00
N ALA A 137 17.02 -24.57 -19.50
CA ALA A 137 17.23 -26.01 -19.61
C ALA A 137 16.19 -26.69 -20.51
N ASP A 138 16.62 -27.72 -21.26
CA ASP A 138 15.75 -28.66 -21.98
C ASP A 138 15.32 -29.84 -21.11
N GLU A 139 16.10 -30.14 -20.08
CA GLU A 139 15.80 -31.21 -19.12
C GLU A 139 16.30 -30.82 -17.74
N VAL A 140 15.52 -31.14 -16.71
CA VAL A 140 15.85 -30.90 -15.31
C VAL A 140 15.78 -32.22 -14.56
N THR A 141 16.86 -32.55 -13.86
CA THR A 141 16.97 -33.71 -12.98
C THR A 141 17.09 -33.24 -11.54
N VAL A 142 16.25 -33.73 -10.64
CA VAL A 142 16.27 -33.41 -9.21
C VAL A 142 16.51 -34.68 -8.41
N ARG A 143 17.57 -34.70 -7.60
CA ARG A 143 17.90 -35.79 -6.68
C ARG A 143 17.80 -35.30 -5.25
N THR A 144 16.97 -35.91 -4.44
CA THR A 144 16.71 -35.39 -3.09
C THR A 144 16.57 -36.51 -2.06
N ARG A 145 17.02 -36.22 -0.84
CA ARG A 145 16.85 -37.07 0.33
C ARG A 145 16.48 -36.21 1.53
N LYS A 146 15.37 -36.53 2.18
CA LYS A 146 14.94 -35.82 3.38
C LYS A 146 15.84 -36.11 4.58
N ALA A 147 16.10 -35.09 5.40
CA ALA A 147 16.84 -35.25 6.64
C ALA A 147 16.09 -36.21 7.59
N GLY A 148 16.83 -37.15 8.19
CA GLY A 148 16.26 -38.21 9.03
C GLY A 148 15.66 -39.39 8.25
N GLU A 149 15.68 -39.38 6.91
CA GLU A 149 15.27 -40.50 6.06
C GLU A 149 16.45 -41.08 5.29
N GLN A 150 16.36 -42.37 4.94
CA GLN A 150 17.40 -43.09 4.17
C GLN A 150 17.08 -43.18 2.68
N SER A 151 15.80 -43.18 2.31
CA SER A 151 15.36 -43.28 0.91
C SER A 151 15.56 -41.97 0.19
N ALA A 152 16.17 -42.03 -1.00
CA ALA A 152 16.34 -40.89 -1.89
C ALA A 152 15.56 -41.10 -3.19
N VAL A 153 15.17 -40.00 -3.81
CA VAL A 153 14.35 -40.01 -5.04
C VAL A 153 15.00 -39.13 -6.10
N GLU A 154 14.97 -39.61 -7.34
CA GLU A 154 15.28 -38.86 -8.55
C GLU A 154 13.98 -38.52 -9.28
N TRP A 155 13.84 -37.27 -9.68
CA TRP A 155 12.77 -36.73 -10.51
C TRP A 155 13.39 -36.15 -11.77
N GLN A 156 12.83 -36.47 -12.94
CA GLN A 156 13.35 -35.97 -14.22
C GLN A 156 12.21 -35.49 -15.11
N SER A 157 12.35 -34.32 -15.74
CA SER A 157 11.35 -33.78 -16.67
C SER A 157 11.99 -32.89 -17.74
N LYS A 158 11.31 -32.82 -18.89
CA LYS A 158 11.62 -31.90 -19.99
C LYS A 158 10.73 -30.64 -20.03
N GLY A 159 9.83 -30.49 -19.06
CA GLY A 159 8.90 -29.35 -19.01
C GLY A 159 7.74 -29.45 -20.01
N GLU A 160 7.53 -30.60 -20.65
CA GLU A 160 6.49 -30.84 -21.66
C GLU A 160 5.16 -31.37 -21.08
N GLY A 161 5.00 -31.33 -19.76
CA GLY A 161 3.79 -31.79 -19.05
C GLY A 161 3.87 -33.20 -18.47
N GLU A 162 5.02 -33.87 -18.55
CA GLU A 162 5.30 -35.16 -17.91
C GLU A 162 6.64 -35.18 -17.17
N TYR A 163 6.77 -36.09 -16.21
CA TYR A 163 8.00 -36.34 -15.45
C TYR A 163 8.11 -37.81 -15.05
N SER A 164 9.32 -38.27 -14.75
CA SER A 164 9.60 -39.61 -14.25
C SER A 164 10.13 -39.58 -12.81
N LEU A 165 10.00 -40.70 -12.11
CA LEU A 165 10.48 -40.89 -10.74
C LEU A 165 11.25 -42.20 -10.62
N ALA A 166 12.44 -42.14 -10.03
CA ALA A 166 13.25 -43.31 -9.68
C ALA A 166 13.66 -43.27 -8.21
N GLU A 167 13.76 -44.44 -7.59
CA GLU A 167 14.40 -44.58 -6.28
C GLU A 167 15.91 -44.71 -6.49
N ILE A 168 16.68 -43.94 -5.72
CA ILE A 168 18.13 -43.86 -5.86
C ILE A 168 18.80 -43.98 -4.48
N GLU A 169 20.11 -44.20 -4.48
CA GLU A 169 20.93 -44.09 -3.28
C GLU A 169 21.59 -42.71 -3.23
N LYS A 170 21.43 -42.00 -2.10
CA LYS A 170 22.11 -40.71 -1.84
C LYS A 170 22.57 -40.69 -0.38
N ALA A 171 23.88 -40.56 -0.17
CA ALA A 171 24.49 -40.61 1.16
C ALA A 171 24.27 -39.33 1.99
N ASP A 172 24.07 -38.18 1.33
CA ASP A 172 23.89 -36.88 1.97
C ASP A 172 22.43 -36.41 1.89
N ARG A 173 21.96 -35.63 2.87
CA ARG A 173 20.63 -35.00 2.85
C ARG A 173 20.55 -33.84 1.85
N GLY A 174 19.36 -33.28 1.70
CA GLY A 174 19.10 -32.09 0.88
C GLY A 174 18.81 -32.44 -0.57
N THR A 175 18.96 -31.47 -1.47
CA THR A 175 18.52 -31.57 -2.86
C THR A 175 19.63 -31.16 -3.83
N GLU A 176 19.77 -31.90 -4.92
CA GLU A 176 20.60 -31.58 -6.07
C GLU A 176 19.69 -31.37 -7.29
N ILE A 177 19.80 -30.22 -7.94
CA ILE A 177 19.07 -29.84 -9.15
C ILE A 177 20.08 -29.68 -10.28
N VAL A 178 20.01 -30.58 -11.25
CA VAL A 178 20.86 -30.60 -12.45
C VAL A 178 20.05 -30.07 -13.63
N LEU A 179 20.52 -28.98 -14.21
CA LEU A 179 19.96 -28.32 -15.38
C LEU A 179 20.76 -28.76 -16.61
N HIS A 180 20.13 -29.49 -17.53
CA HIS A 180 20.71 -29.76 -18.84
C HIS A 180 20.38 -28.60 -19.77
N LEU A 181 21.39 -27.75 -20.02
CA LEU A 181 21.17 -26.47 -20.70
C LEU A 181 20.81 -26.65 -22.17
N ARG A 182 20.01 -25.72 -22.69
CA ARG A 182 19.76 -25.59 -24.13
C ARG A 182 21.05 -25.20 -24.86
N GLU A 183 21.16 -25.55 -26.15
CA GLU A 183 22.36 -25.26 -26.95
C GLU A 183 22.71 -23.75 -27.04
N ASP A 184 21.72 -22.88 -26.90
CA ASP A 184 21.88 -21.42 -26.96
C ASP A 184 22.19 -20.75 -25.61
N GLU A 185 22.21 -21.52 -24.52
CA GLU A 185 22.34 -21.02 -23.14
C GLU A 185 23.71 -21.29 -22.53
N ASN A 186 24.71 -21.56 -23.37
CA ASN A 186 26.09 -21.86 -22.96
C ASN A 186 26.75 -20.73 -22.14
N GLU A 187 26.19 -19.51 -22.12
CA GLU A 187 26.68 -18.43 -21.26
C GLU A 187 26.63 -18.81 -19.77
N PHE A 188 25.70 -19.68 -19.36
CA PHE A 188 25.57 -20.13 -17.97
C PHE A 188 26.52 -21.28 -17.62
N LEU A 189 27.31 -21.78 -18.57
CA LEU A 189 28.46 -22.66 -18.30
C LEU A 189 29.73 -21.90 -17.92
N ASP A 190 29.70 -20.56 -18.00
CA ASP A 190 30.83 -19.72 -17.62
C ASP A 190 30.80 -19.40 -16.12
N ASP A 191 31.85 -19.80 -15.41
CA ASP A 191 31.98 -19.58 -13.97
C ASP A 191 31.89 -18.11 -13.58
N PHE A 192 32.46 -17.20 -14.38
CA PHE A 192 32.44 -15.76 -14.08
C PHE A 192 31.02 -15.20 -14.21
N ARG A 193 30.28 -15.66 -15.24
CA ARG A 193 28.87 -15.34 -15.43
C ARG A 193 28.01 -15.81 -14.26
N LEU A 194 28.14 -17.08 -13.86
CA LEU A 194 27.42 -17.62 -12.71
C LEU A 194 27.75 -16.88 -11.42
N ARG A 195 29.04 -16.60 -11.16
CA ARG A 195 29.49 -15.80 -10.00
C ARG A 195 28.84 -14.43 -9.99
N SER A 196 28.83 -13.72 -11.12
CA SER A 196 28.21 -12.40 -11.24
C SER A 196 26.71 -12.44 -10.93
N ILE A 197 25.99 -13.44 -11.42
CA ILE A 197 24.55 -13.62 -11.16
C ILE A 197 24.31 -13.94 -9.68
N ILE A 198 25.10 -14.85 -9.09
CA ILE A 198 24.99 -15.22 -7.67
C ILE A 198 25.26 -14.01 -6.79
N THR A 199 26.35 -13.26 -7.01
CA THR A 199 26.64 -12.04 -6.24
C THR A 199 25.49 -11.04 -6.32
N LYS A 200 24.90 -10.85 -7.51
CA LYS A 200 23.78 -9.93 -7.73
C LYS A 200 22.51 -10.33 -6.97
N TYR A 201 22.23 -11.63 -6.83
CA TYR A 201 20.94 -12.14 -6.34
C TYR A 201 21.00 -12.92 -5.03
N SER A 202 22.17 -13.21 -4.48
CA SER A 202 22.34 -14.08 -3.31
C SER A 202 22.99 -13.38 -2.11
N ASP A 203 23.39 -12.11 -2.26
CA ASP A 203 24.01 -11.34 -1.17
C ASP A 203 23.07 -11.08 0.01
N HIS A 204 21.76 -11.22 -0.19
CA HIS A 204 20.77 -11.16 0.88
C HIS A 204 20.41 -12.51 1.50
N ILE A 205 20.96 -13.61 0.98
CA ILE A 205 20.69 -14.97 1.47
C ILE A 205 21.57 -15.24 2.71
N SER A 206 20.96 -15.77 3.77
CA SER A 206 21.59 -16.01 5.09
C SER A 206 22.46 -17.28 5.13
N ILE A 207 22.72 -17.88 3.98
CA ILE A 207 23.39 -19.15 3.79
C ILE A 207 24.52 -18.97 2.78
N PRO A 208 25.71 -19.53 3.01
CA PRO A 208 26.78 -19.53 2.03
C PRO A 208 26.33 -20.16 0.71
N VAL A 209 26.48 -19.42 -0.38
CA VAL A 209 26.34 -19.89 -1.75
C VAL A 209 27.74 -20.02 -2.31
N GLU A 210 28.22 -21.26 -2.36
CA GLU A 210 29.58 -21.60 -2.72
C GLU A 210 29.71 -21.97 -4.20
N MET A 211 30.82 -21.57 -4.83
CA MET A 211 31.24 -22.11 -6.12
C MET A 211 32.65 -22.66 -6.02
N PHE A 212 32.91 -23.75 -6.73
CA PHE A 212 34.23 -24.34 -6.77
C PHE A 212 35.21 -23.39 -7.48
N LYS A 213 36.36 -23.17 -6.86
CA LYS A 213 37.49 -22.45 -7.43
C LYS A 213 38.55 -23.48 -7.79
N ALA A 214 38.89 -23.57 -9.07
CA ALA A 214 39.88 -24.52 -9.56
C ALA A 214 41.26 -24.28 -8.93
N PRO A 215 42.07 -25.33 -8.71
CA PRO A 215 43.42 -25.19 -8.20
C PRO A 215 44.29 -24.35 -9.14
N VAL A 216 45.10 -23.46 -8.57
CA VAL A 216 46.09 -22.67 -9.31
C VAL A 216 47.45 -23.33 -9.12
N PRO A 217 48.12 -23.81 -10.19
CA PRO A 217 49.45 -24.39 -10.07
C PRO A 217 50.51 -23.32 -9.72
N GLU A 218 51.65 -23.77 -9.18
CA GLU A 218 52.80 -22.88 -8.93
C GLU A 218 53.20 -22.16 -10.23
N SER A 219 53.42 -20.85 -10.15
CA SER A 219 53.79 -20.01 -11.30
C SER A 219 54.78 -18.91 -10.92
N GLU A 220 55.50 -18.34 -11.88
CA GLU A 220 56.38 -17.19 -11.65
C GLU A 220 55.65 -15.90 -12.02
N GLY A 221 55.57 -14.96 -11.07
CA GLY A 221 54.98 -13.64 -11.26
C GLY A 221 55.84 -12.72 -12.14
N PRO A 222 55.33 -11.52 -12.49
CA PRO A 222 55.99 -10.59 -13.41
C PRO A 222 57.42 -10.18 -13.02
N ASP A 223 57.73 -10.24 -11.72
CA ASP A 223 59.02 -9.83 -11.13
C ASP A 223 59.92 -11.03 -10.74
N GLY A 224 59.57 -12.26 -11.16
CA GLY A 224 60.30 -13.48 -10.82
C GLY A 224 59.99 -14.03 -9.41
N GLU A 225 58.96 -13.50 -8.74
CA GLU A 225 58.45 -14.05 -7.49
C GLU A 225 57.67 -15.34 -7.74
N LYS A 226 57.94 -16.39 -6.95
CA LYS A 226 57.18 -17.64 -7.01
C LYS A 226 55.80 -17.44 -6.37
N ILE A 227 54.76 -17.62 -7.17
CA ILE A 227 53.37 -17.71 -6.72
C ILE A 227 53.11 -19.16 -6.34
N GLU A 228 52.92 -19.43 -5.05
CA GLU A 228 52.66 -20.77 -4.53
C GLU A 228 51.37 -21.37 -5.11
N ALA A 229 51.35 -22.70 -5.23
CA ALA A 229 50.17 -23.42 -5.69
C ALA A 229 49.00 -23.25 -4.70
N GLN A 230 47.82 -22.91 -5.20
CA GLN A 230 46.59 -22.84 -4.42
C GLN A 230 45.74 -24.09 -4.68
N PRO A 231 45.36 -24.87 -3.66
CA PRO A 231 44.46 -26.00 -3.85
C PRO A 231 43.07 -25.51 -4.30
N GLY A 232 42.32 -26.39 -4.96
CA GLY A 232 40.94 -26.08 -5.32
C GLY A 232 40.06 -26.12 -4.08
N GLU A 233 39.17 -25.15 -3.95
CA GLU A 233 38.32 -24.98 -2.76
C GLU A 233 36.93 -24.49 -3.14
N TRP A 234 35.96 -24.75 -2.28
CA TRP A 234 34.63 -24.15 -2.38
C TRP A 234 34.68 -22.76 -1.74
N GLU A 235 34.41 -21.74 -2.53
CA GLU A 235 34.46 -20.34 -2.12
C GLU A 235 33.04 -19.78 -2.03
N ALA A 236 32.68 -19.21 -0.88
CA ALA A 236 31.42 -18.50 -0.71
C ALA A 236 31.43 -17.22 -1.57
N ILE A 237 30.46 -17.13 -2.49
CA ILE A 237 30.34 -16.02 -3.43
C ILE A 237 29.51 -14.88 -2.85
N ASN A 238 28.55 -15.22 -1.98
CA ASN A 238 27.79 -14.24 -1.24
C ASN A 238 28.41 -13.98 0.14
N ARG A 239 28.04 -12.85 0.75
CA ARG A 239 28.49 -12.52 2.11
C ARG A 239 27.91 -13.41 3.21
N ALA A 240 26.93 -14.27 2.90
CA ALA A 240 26.22 -15.15 3.83
C ALA A 240 25.74 -14.45 5.12
N THR A 241 25.52 -13.13 5.05
CA THR A 241 25.12 -12.28 6.17
C THR A 241 23.85 -11.56 5.76
N ALA A 242 22.82 -11.69 6.59
CA ALA A 242 21.55 -11.03 6.37
C ALA A 242 21.77 -9.52 6.19
N LEU A 243 21.25 -8.93 5.11
CA LEU A 243 21.55 -7.54 4.72
C LEU A 243 21.28 -6.54 5.85
N TRP A 244 20.22 -6.74 6.62
CA TRP A 244 19.85 -5.88 7.75
C TRP A 244 20.81 -5.99 8.95
N THR A 245 21.65 -7.04 9.01
CA THR A 245 22.63 -7.18 10.09
C THR A 245 23.94 -6.43 9.83
N ARG A 246 24.17 -6.01 8.59
CA ARG A 246 25.35 -5.25 8.16
C ARG A 246 25.22 -3.78 8.55
N ASP A 247 26.37 -3.14 8.79
CA ASP A 247 26.39 -1.69 9.02
C ASP A 247 25.91 -0.93 7.79
N LYS A 248 25.13 0.14 8.01
CA LYS A 248 24.50 0.89 6.90
C LYS A 248 25.52 1.47 5.91
N SER A 249 26.73 1.76 6.37
CA SER A 249 27.83 2.27 5.53
C SER A 249 28.43 1.21 4.61
N GLU A 250 28.18 -0.08 4.89
CA GLU A 250 28.69 -1.20 4.11
C GLU A 250 27.68 -1.75 3.10
N VAL A 251 26.46 -1.21 3.10
CA VAL A 251 25.37 -1.62 2.20
C VAL A 251 25.13 -0.54 1.16
N SER A 252 25.32 -0.88 -0.10
CA SER A 252 25.08 0.00 -1.25
C SER A 252 23.58 0.21 -1.51
N GLU A 253 23.25 1.25 -2.28
CA GLU A 253 21.85 1.51 -2.67
C GLU A 253 21.25 0.38 -3.51
N ASP A 254 22.04 -0.18 -4.43
CA ASP A 254 21.60 -1.28 -5.29
C ASP A 254 21.27 -2.54 -4.49
N GLU A 255 22.05 -2.84 -3.44
CA GLU A 255 21.73 -3.94 -2.53
C GLU A 255 20.40 -3.71 -1.80
N TYR A 256 20.11 -2.48 -1.34
CA TYR A 256 18.80 -2.18 -0.73
C TYR A 256 17.64 -2.33 -1.74
N LYS A 257 17.85 -1.93 -2.99
CA LYS A 257 16.82 -2.00 -4.04
C LYS A 257 16.54 -3.44 -4.46
N GLU A 258 17.57 -4.25 -4.68
CA GLU A 258 17.40 -5.67 -5.01
C GLU A 258 16.79 -6.45 -3.85
N PHE A 259 17.17 -6.11 -2.61
CA PHE A 259 16.54 -6.70 -1.43
C PHE A 259 15.05 -6.34 -1.32
N TYR A 260 14.67 -5.09 -1.63
CA TYR A 260 13.26 -4.70 -1.69
C TYR A 260 12.48 -5.53 -2.71
N LYS A 261 12.99 -5.67 -3.94
CA LYS A 261 12.34 -6.44 -5.00
C LYS A 261 12.10 -7.89 -4.55
N HIS A 262 13.07 -8.46 -3.85
CA HIS A 262 12.96 -9.79 -3.27
C HIS A 262 11.92 -9.87 -2.14
N VAL A 263 12.02 -9.03 -1.11
CA VAL A 263 11.15 -9.07 0.07
C VAL A 263 9.72 -8.61 -0.22
N GLY A 264 9.57 -7.63 -1.09
CA GLY A 264 8.29 -7.02 -1.45
C GLY A 264 7.54 -7.76 -2.56
N HIS A 265 8.16 -8.76 -3.20
CA HIS A 265 7.68 -9.40 -4.43
C HIS A 265 7.32 -8.37 -5.52
N ASP A 266 8.14 -7.33 -5.64
CA ASP A 266 7.97 -6.22 -6.55
C ASP A 266 9.08 -6.23 -7.61
N TRP A 267 8.76 -5.75 -8.80
CA TRP A 267 9.69 -5.64 -9.93
C TRP A 267 10.29 -4.23 -10.01
N GLU A 268 9.60 -3.23 -9.45
CA GLU A 268 10.06 -1.84 -9.40
C GLU A 268 10.98 -1.58 -8.18
N GLU A 269 11.72 -0.49 -8.24
CA GLU A 269 12.50 0.00 -7.10
C GLU A 269 11.61 0.70 -6.07
N PRO A 270 11.96 0.67 -4.77
CA PRO A 270 11.21 1.40 -3.76
C PRO A 270 11.41 2.91 -3.93
N LEU A 271 10.44 3.72 -3.48
CA LEU A 271 10.61 5.19 -3.41
C LEU A 271 11.69 5.56 -2.40
N THR A 272 11.67 4.93 -1.23
CA THR A 272 12.63 5.20 -0.17
C THR A 272 12.67 4.06 0.84
N TRP A 273 13.69 4.06 1.71
CA TRP A 273 13.84 3.07 2.77
C TRP A 273 14.48 3.65 4.03
N ALA A 274 14.27 2.94 5.13
CA ALA A 274 14.84 3.21 6.42
C ALA A 274 15.38 1.92 7.05
N HIS A 275 16.69 1.77 7.06
CA HIS A 275 17.40 0.76 7.84
C HIS A 275 17.70 1.29 9.23
N ASN A 276 17.39 0.56 10.31
CA ASN A 276 17.60 0.98 11.70
C ASN A 276 17.95 -0.20 12.59
N LYS A 277 18.93 0.02 13.46
CA LYS A 277 19.23 -0.85 14.59
C LYS A 277 18.85 -0.10 15.87
N VAL A 278 18.05 -0.72 16.71
CA VAL A 278 17.56 -0.17 17.98
C VAL A 278 18.13 -1.02 19.10
N GLU A 279 18.77 -0.37 20.05
CA GLU A 279 19.39 -0.99 21.23
C GLU A 279 18.77 -0.37 22.50
N GLY A 280 18.79 -1.11 23.61
CA GLY A 280 18.33 -0.63 24.92
C GLY A 280 17.17 -1.43 25.48
N LYS A 281 16.02 -0.77 25.74
CA LYS A 281 14.85 -1.43 26.37
C LYS A 281 14.21 -2.49 25.48
N THR A 282 14.30 -2.29 24.17
CA THR A 282 14.00 -3.29 23.17
C THR A 282 15.13 -3.32 22.15
N GLU A 283 15.60 -4.50 21.78
CA GLU A 283 16.64 -4.75 20.80
C GLU A 283 16.06 -5.37 19.53
N TYR A 284 16.13 -4.63 18.44
CA TYR A 284 15.68 -5.08 17.12
C TYR A 284 16.32 -4.28 16.00
N THR A 285 16.35 -4.90 14.83
CA THR A 285 16.67 -4.25 13.57
C THR A 285 15.42 -4.17 12.71
N SER A 286 15.18 -3.02 12.09
CA SER A 286 14.09 -2.83 11.12
C SER A 286 14.65 -2.30 9.80
N LEU A 287 14.17 -2.86 8.71
CA LEU A 287 14.43 -2.36 7.36
C LEU A 287 13.08 -2.18 6.67
N LEU A 288 12.68 -0.93 6.55
CA LEU A 288 11.34 -0.51 6.14
C LEU A 288 11.40 0.21 4.79
N TYR A 289 10.51 -0.14 3.87
CA TYR A 289 10.44 0.37 2.52
C TYR A 289 9.10 1.03 2.23
N ILE A 290 9.12 2.03 1.35
CA ILE A 290 7.93 2.64 0.76
C ILE A 290 7.88 2.22 -0.71
N PRO A 291 6.88 1.43 -1.13
CA PRO A 291 6.68 1.08 -2.53
C PRO A 291 6.47 2.32 -3.39
N LYS A 292 6.80 2.21 -4.68
CA LYS A 292 6.53 3.29 -5.65
C LYS A 292 5.12 3.29 -6.19
N LYS A 293 4.46 2.14 -6.15
CA LYS A 293 3.10 1.90 -6.63
C LYS A 293 2.27 1.30 -5.50
N ALA A 294 1.03 1.75 -5.36
CA ALA A 294 0.09 1.06 -4.52
C ALA A 294 -0.22 -0.34 -5.12
N PRO A 295 -0.19 -1.40 -4.31
CA PRO A 295 -0.62 -2.71 -4.77
C PRO A 295 -2.13 -2.70 -5.04
N PHE A 296 -2.60 -3.46 -6.03
CA PHE A 296 -4.00 -3.43 -6.51
C PHE A 296 -5.04 -3.75 -5.42
N ASP A 297 -4.63 -4.48 -4.40
CA ASP A 297 -5.40 -4.97 -3.27
C ASP A 297 -5.22 -4.13 -1.99
N LEU A 298 -4.62 -2.93 -2.06
CA LEU A 298 -4.41 -2.03 -0.91
C LEU A 298 -5.70 -1.71 -0.13
N TRP A 299 -6.83 -1.70 -0.84
CA TRP A 299 -8.16 -1.38 -0.31
C TRP A 299 -8.97 -2.60 0.11
N ASN A 300 -8.42 -3.81 -0.05
CA ASN A 300 -9.08 -5.02 0.38
C ASN A 300 -8.86 -5.24 1.89
N ARG A 301 -9.95 -5.22 2.65
CA ARG A 301 -9.93 -5.36 4.11
C ARG A 301 -9.42 -6.72 4.58
N ASP A 302 -9.62 -7.78 3.80
CA ASP A 302 -9.27 -9.15 4.19
C ASP A 302 -7.82 -9.53 3.83
N ARG A 303 -7.04 -8.57 3.31
CA ARG A 303 -5.67 -8.80 2.89
C ARG A 303 -4.74 -8.87 4.10
N GLN A 304 -3.83 -9.86 4.10
CA GLN A 304 -2.71 -9.89 5.01
C GLN A 304 -1.70 -8.79 4.63
N THR A 305 -1.34 -7.96 5.61
CA THR A 305 -0.38 -6.86 5.46
C THR A 305 0.54 -6.83 6.66
N GLY A 306 1.82 -6.54 6.47
CA GLY A 306 2.72 -6.30 7.58
C GLY A 306 4.18 -6.42 7.18
N LEU A 307 5.03 -6.59 8.19
CA LEU A 307 6.45 -6.81 8.00
C LEU A 307 6.79 -8.30 8.06
N LYS A 308 7.83 -8.72 7.36
CA LYS A 308 8.45 -10.03 7.61
C LYS A 308 9.08 -10.03 9.00
N LEU A 309 8.73 -10.99 9.85
CA LEU A 309 9.25 -11.10 11.21
C LEU A 309 10.35 -12.16 11.27
N TYR A 310 11.49 -11.74 11.78
CA TYR A 310 12.61 -12.58 12.17
C TYR A 310 12.81 -12.46 13.68
N VAL A 311 13.26 -13.55 14.29
CA VAL A 311 13.70 -13.58 15.69
C VAL A 311 15.07 -14.20 15.73
N GLN A 312 16.06 -13.45 16.20
CA GLN A 312 17.46 -13.89 16.21
C GLN A 312 17.91 -14.39 14.83
N ARG A 313 17.52 -13.67 13.76
CA ARG A 313 17.79 -14.00 12.35
C ARG A 313 17.09 -15.27 11.83
N VAL A 314 16.26 -15.92 12.64
CA VAL A 314 15.42 -17.04 12.23
C VAL A 314 14.11 -16.46 11.71
N PHE A 315 13.73 -16.83 10.48
CA PHE A 315 12.44 -16.44 9.92
C PHE A 315 11.31 -17.05 10.75
N ILE A 316 10.32 -16.22 11.13
CA ILE A 316 9.17 -16.66 11.93
C ILE A 316 7.88 -16.62 11.10
N MET A 317 7.58 -15.49 10.47
CA MET A 317 6.34 -15.28 9.73
C MET A 317 6.41 -14.08 8.77
N ASP A 318 5.51 -14.05 7.80
CA ASP A 318 5.27 -12.91 6.92
C ASP A 318 4.08 -12.10 7.44
N ASP A 319 3.91 -10.87 6.92
CA ASP A 319 2.75 -10.00 7.18
C ASP A 319 2.38 -9.84 8.66
N ALA A 320 3.38 -9.62 9.51
CA ALA A 320 3.18 -9.32 10.93
C ALA A 320 2.57 -7.92 11.12
N GLU A 321 1.24 -7.85 11.01
CA GLU A 321 0.43 -6.62 11.09
C GLU A 321 0.59 -5.90 12.43
N GLN A 322 0.96 -6.61 13.50
CA GLN A 322 1.03 -6.06 14.86
C GLN A 322 2.13 -4.99 15.01
N PHE A 323 3.06 -4.89 14.07
CA PHE A 323 4.16 -3.93 14.09
C PHE A 323 3.92 -2.67 13.25
N MET A 324 2.78 -2.57 12.57
CA MET A 324 2.38 -1.39 11.80
C MET A 324 0.91 -1.02 12.03
N PRO A 325 0.56 0.26 12.17
CA PRO A 325 -0.83 0.69 12.20
C PRO A 325 -1.46 0.60 10.80
N SER A 326 -2.79 0.57 10.73
CA SER A 326 -3.51 0.30 9.48
C SER A 326 -3.33 1.41 8.45
N TYR A 327 -3.16 2.66 8.88
CA TYR A 327 -2.81 3.81 8.03
C TYR A 327 -1.37 3.76 7.47
N LEU A 328 -0.55 2.75 7.84
CA LEU A 328 0.78 2.48 7.28
C LEU A 328 0.88 1.09 6.63
N ARG A 329 -0.27 0.45 6.32
CA ARG A 329 -0.34 -0.91 5.73
C ARG A 329 0.39 -1.11 4.40
N PHE A 330 0.76 -0.03 3.72
CA PHE A 330 1.55 -0.06 2.49
C PHE A 330 3.04 -0.30 2.72
N VAL A 331 3.54 -0.14 3.96
CA VAL A 331 4.95 -0.30 4.28
C VAL A 331 5.36 -1.76 4.09
N LYS A 332 6.48 -1.97 3.39
CA LYS A 332 7.08 -3.29 3.18
C LYS A 332 8.40 -3.40 3.91
N GLY A 333 8.91 -4.62 4.07
CA GLY A 333 10.22 -4.87 4.66
C GLY A 333 10.16 -5.88 5.80
N LEU A 334 11.09 -5.75 6.74
CA LEU A 334 11.26 -6.72 7.81
C LEU A 334 11.59 -6.09 9.17
N LEU A 335 11.40 -6.91 10.19
CA LEU A 335 11.75 -6.69 11.57
C LEU A 335 12.47 -7.93 12.10
N ASP A 336 13.69 -7.78 12.62
CA ASP A 336 14.44 -8.83 13.30
C ASP A 336 14.63 -8.46 14.77
N SER A 337 14.01 -9.21 15.69
CA SER A 337 14.04 -8.92 17.12
C SER A 337 14.83 -9.94 17.91
N ASN A 338 15.64 -9.47 18.86
CA ASN A 338 16.36 -10.33 19.81
C ASN A 338 15.57 -10.59 21.10
N ASP A 339 14.53 -9.79 21.38
CA ASP A 339 13.75 -9.85 22.62
C ASP A 339 12.47 -10.67 22.53
N LEU A 340 12.03 -10.97 21.32
CA LEU A 340 10.90 -11.85 21.11
C LEU A 340 11.37 -13.31 21.28
N PRO A 341 10.63 -14.17 22.00
CA PRO A 341 11.05 -15.55 22.17
C PRO A 341 10.91 -16.35 20.85
N LEU A 342 11.77 -17.34 20.61
CA LEU A 342 11.75 -18.11 19.35
C LEU A 342 10.46 -18.92 19.11
N ASN A 343 9.69 -19.20 20.16
CA ASN A 343 8.40 -19.92 20.09
C ASN A 343 7.20 -18.98 19.87
N VAL A 344 7.42 -17.77 19.35
CA VAL A 344 6.36 -16.79 19.11
C VAL A 344 5.33 -17.34 18.12
N SER A 345 4.10 -17.42 18.60
CA SER A 345 2.91 -17.75 17.81
C SER A 345 2.08 -16.50 17.51
N ARG A 346 1.10 -16.60 16.59
CA ARG A 346 0.09 -15.54 16.34
C ARG A 346 -0.53 -15.03 17.64
N GLU A 347 -0.79 -15.93 18.58
CA GLU A 347 -1.44 -15.64 19.86
C GLU A 347 -0.49 -14.89 20.83
N ILE A 348 0.81 -15.20 20.81
CA ILE A 348 1.82 -14.54 21.66
C ILE A 348 2.16 -13.13 21.14
N LEU A 349 2.04 -12.89 19.82
CA LEU A 349 2.15 -11.56 19.21
C LEU A 349 0.96 -10.65 19.53
N GLN A 350 -0.14 -11.16 20.11
CA GLN A 350 -1.27 -10.32 20.47
C GLN A 350 -0.90 -9.35 21.60
N ASP A 351 -0.83 -8.07 21.22
CA ASP A 351 -0.79 -6.84 22.02
C ASP A 351 -0.09 -6.91 23.39
N ASN A 352 1.17 -7.38 23.40
CA ASN A 352 2.03 -7.31 24.57
C ASN A 352 2.88 -6.01 24.60
N LYS A 353 3.46 -5.67 25.76
CA LYS A 353 4.23 -4.42 25.94
C LYS A 353 5.44 -4.30 25.00
N ILE A 354 6.07 -5.41 24.62
CA ILE A 354 7.23 -5.42 23.72
C ILE A 354 6.76 -5.10 22.31
N THR A 355 5.72 -5.79 21.82
CA THR A 355 5.11 -5.58 20.51
C THR A 355 4.62 -4.14 20.33
N GLN A 356 3.95 -3.58 21.35
CA GLN A 356 3.53 -2.17 21.35
C GLN A 356 4.71 -1.20 21.25
N ALA A 357 5.81 -1.47 21.95
CA ALA A 357 7.00 -0.64 21.92
C ALA A 357 7.71 -0.70 20.56
N ILE A 358 7.84 -1.88 19.98
CA ILE A 358 8.43 -2.08 18.66
C ILE A 358 7.55 -1.43 17.58
N ARG A 359 6.22 -1.62 17.63
CA ARG A 359 5.25 -0.95 16.74
C ARG A 359 5.44 0.56 16.80
N LYS A 360 5.46 1.16 17.99
CA LYS A 360 5.67 2.62 18.16
C LYS A 360 6.99 3.08 17.55
N GLY A 361 8.06 2.30 17.71
CA GLY A 361 9.37 2.60 17.11
C GLY A 361 9.33 2.55 15.58
N CYS A 362 8.71 1.52 15.01
CA CYS A 362 8.54 1.36 13.57
C CYS A 362 7.66 2.47 12.98
N THR A 363 6.50 2.75 13.57
CA THR A 363 5.61 3.86 13.19
C THR A 363 6.35 5.20 13.18
N SER A 364 7.04 5.52 14.29
CA SER A 364 7.81 6.76 14.38
C SER A 364 8.88 6.87 13.30
N ARG A 365 9.50 5.73 12.94
CA ARG A 365 10.51 5.71 11.90
C ARG A 365 9.94 5.97 10.52
N VAL A 366 8.81 5.36 10.18
CA VAL A 366 8.12 5.59 8.91
C VAL A 366 7.70 7.06 8.80
N LEU A 367 7.03 7.60 9.82
CA LEU A 367 6.59 9.00 9.82
C LEU A 367 7.75 9.99 9.63
N LYS A 368 8.90 9.76 10.30
CA LYS A 368 10.11 10.58 10.13
C LYS A 368 10.73 10.44 8.74
N MET A 369 10.68 9.24 8.16
CA MET A 369 11.16 8.99 6.80
C MET A 369 10.30 9.77 5.79
N LEU A 370 8.97 9.71 5.92
CA LEU A 370 8.03 10.46 5.09
C LEU A 370 8.18 11.98 5.27
N ASP A 371 8.32 12.47 6.50
CA ASP A 371 8.53 13.90 6.79
C ASP A 371 9.82 14.42 6.13
N ARG A 372 10.91 13.65 6.21
CA ARG A 372 12.17 13.98 5.54
C ARG A 372 12.01 14.00 4.02
N MET A 373 11.32 13.02 3.45
CA MET A 373 11.05 12.97 2.01
C MET A 373 10.23 14.18 1.57
N GLY A 374 9.18 14.55 2.32
CA GLY A 374 8.35 15.72 2.05
C GLY A 374 9.09 17.06 2.12
N LYS A 375 10.16 17.16 2.92
CA LYS A 375 11.00 18.37 3.03
C LYS A 375 12.10 18.46 1.98
N ASN A 376 12.69 17.32 1.61
CA ASN A 376 13.92 17.30 0.82
C ASN A 376 13.72 16.85 -0.63
N LYS A 377 12.58 16.21 -0.93
CA LYS A 377 12.33 15.53 -2.21
C LYS A 377 10.85 15.63 -2.61
N ALA A 378 10.42 16.83 -2.99
CA ALA A 378 9.02 17.13 -3.27
C ALA A 378 8.40 16.21 -4.34
N ASP A 379 9.13 15.91 -5.42
CA ASP A 379 8.61 15.08 -6.52
C ASP A 379 8.41 13.60 -6.11
N GLU A 380 9.36 13.04 -5.34
CA GLU A 380 9.22 11.69 -4.76
C GLU A 380 8.06 11.66 -3.76
N TYR A 381 7.90 12.73 -2.96
CA TYR A 381 6.79 12.85 -2.03
C TYR A 381 5.44 12.98 -2.72
N GLN A 382 5.37 13.71 -3.83
CA GLN A 382 4.15 13.81 -4.63
C GLN A 382 3.78 12.44 -5.22
N THR A 383 4.77 11.67 -5.69
CA THR A 383 4.56 10.30 -6.15
C THR A 383 3.98 9.43 -5.04
N PHE A 384 4.57 9.49 -3.84
CA PHE A 384 4.03 8.82 -2.64
C PHE A 384 2.59 9.26 -2.32
N TRP A 385 2.32 10.57 -2.32
CA TRP A 385 1.02 11.11 -1.96
C TRP A 385 -0.08 10.68 -2.93
N ASN A 386 0.21 10.63 -4.22
CA ASN A 386 -0.73 10.18 -5.24
C ASN A 386 -1.16 8.71 -5.04
N GLU A 387 -0.26 7.87 -4.53
CA GLU A 387 -0.53 6.43 -4.34
C GLU A 387 -1.11 6.11 -2.95
N PHE A 388 -0.65 6.81 -1.90
CA PHE A 388 -0.94 6.45 -0.50
C PHE A 388 -1.58 7.56 0.33
N GLY A 389 -1.81 8.75 -0.23
CA GLY A 389 -2.32 9.91 0.51
C GLY A 389 -3.68 9.64 1.18
N GLN A 390 -4.59 8.95 0.48
CA GLN A 390 -5.89 8.56 1.06
C GLN A 390 -5.74 7.61 2.26
N VAL A 391 -4.73 6.72 2.26
CA VAL A 391 -4.45 5.84 3.39
C VAL A 391 -3.88 6.62 4.57
N ILE A 392 -2.97 7.58 4.33
CA ILE A 392 -2.43 8.46 5.37
C ILE A 392 -3.53 9.29 6.04
N LYS A 393 -4.54 9.72 5.29
CA LYS A 393 -5.70 10.46 5.81
C LYS A 393 -6.54 9.66 6.81
N GLU A 394 -6.38 8.34 6.90
CA GLU A 394 -7.02 7.54 7.94
C GLU A 394 -6.35 7.72 9.32
N GLY A 395 -5.07 8.07 9.31
CA GLY A 395 -4.21 8.15 10.50
C GLY A 395 -4.70 9.10 11.62
N PRO A 396 -5.23 10.31 11.34
CA PRO A 396 -5.71 11.22 12.39
C PRO A 396 -6.82 10.65 13.28
N ALA A 397 -7.60 9.69 12.77
CA ALA A 397 -8.67 9.02 13.50
C ALA A 397 -8.20 7.75 14.22
N GLU A 398 -7.22 7.04 13.65
CA GLU A 398 -6.69 5.79 14.21
C GLU A 398 -5.60 6.03 15.29
N ASP A 399 -4.72 7.02 15.09
CA ASP A 399 -3.51 7.22 15.91
C ASP A 399 -3.43 8.65 16.47
N ALA A 400 -4.18 8.86 17.55
CA ALA A 400 -4.16 10.12 18.29
C ALA A 400 -2.77 10.52 18.80
N ALA A 401 -1.88 9.55 19.08
CA ALA A 401 -0.55 9.81 19.63
C ALA A 401 0.42 10.38 18.58
N ASN A 402 0.21 10.08 17.30
CA ASN A 402 1.00 10.58 16.18
C ASN A 402 0.26 11.60 15.30
N LYS A 403 -0.96 12.01 15.69
CA LYS A 403 -1.84 12.91 14.93
C LYS A 403 -1.14 14.17 14.40
N GLU A 404 -0.32 14.83 15.22
CA GLU A 404 0.43 16.04 14.81
C GLU A 404 1.48 15.71 13.73
N ALA A 405 2.20 14.60 13.88
CA ALA A 405 3.18 14.17 12.89
C ALA A 405 2.50 13.77 11.57
N ILE A 406 1.34 13.11 11.65
CA ILE A 406 0.52 12.74 10.48
C ILE A 406 0.00 14.00 9.79
N ALA A 407 -0.50 14.99 10.54
CA ALA A 407 -1.01 16.24 9.97
C ALA A 407 0.04 16.98 9.13
N LYS A 408 1.32 16.95 9.53
CA LYS A 408 2.45 17.54 8.77
C LYS A 408 2.69 16.84 7.41
N LEU A 409 2.29 15.57 7.29
CA LEU A 409 2.40 14.79 6.06
C LEU A 409 1.25 15.08 5.08
N LEU A 410 0.11 15.59 5.55
CA LEU A 410 -1.04 15.80 4.69
C LEU A 410 -0.73 16.79 3.55
N ARG A 411 -1.30 16.52 2.37
CA ARG A 411 -1.31 17.45 1.23
C ARG A 411 -2.74 17.63 0.74
N PHE A 412 -3.01 18.83 0.25
CA PHE A 412 -4.34 19.26 -0.19
C PHE A 412 -4.22 20.04 -1.48
N SER A 413 -5.34 20.15 -2.19
CA SER A 413 -5.54 21.23 -3.15
C SER A 413 -6.03 22.46 -2.39
N SER A 414 -5.78 23.67 -2.90
CA SER A 414 -6.30 24.89 -2.30
C SER A 414 -6.66 25.93 -3.35
N THR A 415 -7.42 26.94 -2.95
CA THR A 415 -7.75 28.09 -3.81
C THR A 415 -6.52 28.92 -4.22
N HIS A 416 -5.36 28.73 -3.59
CA HIS A 416 -4.13 29.41 -3.97
C HIS A 416 -3.55 28.90 -5.28
N THR A 417 -3.59 27.58 -5.51
CA THR A 417 -3.13 26.97 -6.77
C THR A 417 -4.27 26.80 -7.76
N ASP A 418 -5.50 26.56 -7.28
CA ASP A 418 -6.67 26.29 -8.11
C ASP A 418 -6.49 25.06 -9.03
N GLU A 419 -5.61 24.13 -8.64
CA GLU A 419 -5.29 22.88 -9.33
C GLU A 419 -5.74 21.65 -8.54
N SER A 420 -6.12 20.59 -9.26
CA SER A 420 -6.54 19.31 -8.66
C SER A 420 -5.40 18.54 -8.00
N THR A 421 -4.15 18.91 -8.30
CA THR A 421 -2.96 18.32 -7.68
C THR A 421 -2.94 18.68 -6.20
N GLN A 422 -2.93 17.67 -5.33
CA GLN A 422 -2.82 17.86 -3.90
C GLN A 422 -1.35 18.00 -3.50
N ASN A 423 -0.83 19.23 -3.50
CA ASN A 423 0.57 19.55 -3.20
C ASN A 423 0.75 20.62 -2.11
N VAL A 424 -0.34 21.14 -1.53
CA VAL A 424 -0.31 22.14 -0.46
C VAL A 424 -0.28 21.45 0.90
N SER A 425 0.81 21.62 1.64
CA SER A 425 0.89 21.22 3.05
C SER A 425 0.18 22.21 3.98
N LEU A 426 -0.22 21.74 5.17
CA LEU A 426 -0.79 22.62 6.20
C LEU A 426 0.21 23.70 6.67
N ALA A 427 1.50 23.37 6.74
CA ALA A 427 2.53 24.36 7.09
C ALA A 427 2.59 25.51 6.07
N GLN A 428 2.57 25.17 4.78
CA GLN A 428 2.53 26.17 3.70
C GLN A 428 1.24 27.01 3.71
N TYR A 429 0.11 26.42 4.09
CA TYR A 429 -1.13 27.18 4.30
C TYR A 429 -0.95 28.18 5.44
N VAL A 430 -0.43 27.73 6.59
CA VAL A 430 -0.21 28.57 7.77
C VAL A 430 0.76 29.73 7.48
N GLU A 431 1.83 29.47 6.72
CA GLU A 431 2.79 30.49 6.28
C GLU A 431 2.16 31.61 5.42
N ARG A 432 1.06 31.31 4.72
CA ARG A 432 0.33 32.25 3.86
C ARG A 432 -0.94 32.81 4.49
N MET A 433 -1.24 32.47 5.75
CA MET A 433 -2.40 33.01 6.45
C MET A 433 -2.29 34.54 6.54
N GLN A 434 -3.42 35.21 6.33
CA GLN A 434 -3.48 36.67 6.42
C GLN A 434 -3.34 37.14 7.88
N GLU A 435 -2.92 38.38 8.08
CA GLU A 435 -2.92 39.00 9.41
C GLU A 435 -4.34 39.02 9.98
N GLY A 436 -4.50 38.60 11.23
CA GLY A 436 -5.82 38.47 11.88
C GLY A 436 -6.54 37.14 11.60
N GLN A 437 -6.05 36.30 10.69
CA GLN A 437 -6.61 34.97 10.45
C GLN A 437 -6.18 33.97 11.56
N ASP A 438 -7.16 33.37 12.22
CA ASP A 438 -6.97 32.41 13.32
C ASP A 438 -7.51 30.99 13.03
N LYS A 439 -8.19 30.81 11.90
CA LYS A 439 -8.76 29.52 11.45
C LYS A 439 -8.19 29.07 10.11
N ILE A 440 -8.17 27.75 9.90
CA ILE A 440 -7.88 27.10 8.61
C ILE A 440 -9.21 26.75 7.96
N TYR A 441 -9.50 27.39 6.83
CA TYR A 441 -10.77 27.21 6.11
C TYR A 441 -10.69 26.05 5.12
N TYR A 442 -11.74 25.24 5.06
CA TYR A 442 -11.83 24.13 4.11
C TYR A 442 -13.25 23.91 3.59
N VAL A 443 -13.34 23.23 2.45
CA VAL A 443 -14.57 22.69 1.87
C VAL A 443 -14.37 21.25 1.45
N VAL A 444 -15.37 20.41 1.69
CA VAL A 444 -15.42 19.01 1.24
C VAL A 444 -16.52 18.89 0.20
N ALA A 445 -16.21 18.32 -0.96
CA ALA A 445 -17.19 18.07 -2.02
C ALA A 445 -16.92 16.74 -2.74
N ASP A 446 -17.87 16.28 -3.57
CA ASP A 446 -17.74 14.99 -4.29
C ASP A 446 -16.63 14.98 -5.37
N SER A 447 -16.14 16.16 -5.77
CA SER A 447 -15.06 16.29 -6.74
C SER A 447 -14.31 17.61 -6.56
N PHE A 448 -13.07 17.65 -7.05
CA PHE A 448 -12.29 18.88 -7.08
C PHE A 448 -13.01 20.01 -7.84
N ALA A 449 -13.68 19.69 -8.95
CA ALA A 449 -14.41 20.68 -9.74
C ALA A 449 -15.55 21.31 -8.92
N THR A 450 -16.32 20.48 -8.21
CA THR A 450 -17.41 20.93 -7.32
C THR A 450 -16.87 21.76 -6.16
N ALA A 451 -15.78 21.33 -5.51
CA ALA A 451 -15.14 22.08 -4.44
C ALA A 451 -14.69 23.47 -4.93
N LYS A 452 -13.99 23.53 -6.07
CA LYS A 452 -13.44 24.75 -6.67
C LYS A 452 -14.50 25.76 -7.08
N SER A 453 -15.67 25.30 -7.53
CA SER A 453 -16.79 26.13 -8.00
C SER A 453 -17.88 26.32 -6.96
N SER A 454 -17.62 26.00 -5.69
CA SER A 454 -18.61 26.13 -4.62
C SER A 454 -18.99 27.61 -4.39
N PRO A 455 -20.28 27.97 -4.31
CA PRO A 455 -20.73 29.32 -3.95
C PRO A 455 -20.16 29.80 -2.62
N HIS A 456 -19.91 28.87 -1.68
CA HIS A 456 -19.37 29.18 -0.37
C HIS A 456 -17.96 29.78 -0.41
N LEU A 457 -17.24 29.65 -1.54
CA LEU A 457 -15.90 30.21 -1.73
C LEU A 457 -15.91 31.70 -2.09
N GLU A 458 -17.04 32.26 -2.51
CA GLU A 458 -17.13 33.60 -3.10
C GLU A 458 -16.53 34.68 -2.21
N ILE A 459 -16.97 34.79 -0.96
CA ILE A 459 -16.43 35.78 -0.02
C ILE A 459 -14.94 35.55 0.29
N PHE A 460 -14.50 34.29 0.38
CA PHE A 460 -13.11 33.94 0.67
C PHE A 460 -12.21 34.34 -0.50
N ARG A 461 -12.64 34.09 -1.74
CA ARG A 461 -11.94 34.56 -2.95
C ARG A 461 -11.91 36.08 -3.02
N LYS A 462 -13.02 36.76 -2.74
CA LYS A 462 -13.10 38.23 -2.71
C LYS A 462 -12.13 38.85 -1.70
N LYS A 463 -11.97 38.22 -0.52
CA LYS A 463 -11.02 38.63 0.53
C LYS A 463 -9.61 38.07 0.36
N GLY A 464 -9.36 37.23 -0.65
CA GLY A 464 -8.08 36.57 -0.86
C GLY A 464 -7.68 35.56 0.23
N ILE A 465 -8.65 35.03 0.98
CA ILE A 465 -8.42 34.05 2.05
C ILE A 465 -8.32 32.66 1.42
N GLU A 466 -7.23 31.95 1.71
CA GLU A 466 -7.00 30.60 1.18
C GLU A 466 -7.98 29.59 1.79
N VAL A 467 -8.53 28.71 0.97
CA VAL A 467 -9.42 27.61 1.40
C VAL A 467 -8.88 26.30 0.86
N LEU A 468 -8.79 25.27 1.72
CA LEU A 468 -8.45 23.91 1.32
C LEU A 468 -9.62 23.25 0.57
N LEU A 469 -9.33 22.68 -0.59
CA LEU A 469 -10.28 22.01 -1.47
C LEU A 469 -10.14 20.49 -1.31
N MET A 470 -11.06 19.88 -0.58
CA MET A 470 -11.07 18.46 -0.24
C MET A 470 -12.10 17.70 -1.08
N SER A 471 -11.72 16.54 -1.62
CA SER A 471 -12.59 15.78 -2.53
C SER A 471 -12.40 14.27 -2.51
N ASP A 472 -11.53 13.76 -1.64
CA ASP A 472 -11.43 12.33 -1.39
C ASP A 472 -12.52 11.91 -0.40
N ARG A 473 -13.05 10.70 -0.55
CA ARG A 473 -14.12 10.17 0.32
C ARG A 473 -13.74 10.14 1.81
N VAL A 474 -12.45 9.95 2.10
CA VAL A 474 -11.91 9.90 3.46
C VAL A 474 -11.83 11.30 4.11
N ASP A 475 -11.90 12.39 3.34
CA ASP A 475 -11.71 13.75 3.85
C ASP A 475 -12.76 14.13 4.91
N GLU A 476 -14.04 13.85 4.66
CA GLU A 476 -15.12 14.14 5.61
C GLU A 476 -14.90 13.40 6.93
N TRP A 477 -14.46 12.15 6.86
CA TRP A 477 -14.19 11.32 8.03
C TRP A 477 -12.93 11.80 8.79
N MET A 478 -11.87 12.16 8.05
CA MET A 478 -10.64 12.74 8.59
C MET A 478 -10.93 14.05 9.33
N MET A 479 -11.74 14.95 8.75
CA MET A 479 -12.07 16.24 9.36
C MET A 479 -12.92 16.13 10.62
N GLY A 480 -13.64 15.02 10.80
CA GLY A 480 -14.28 14.68 12.09
C GLY A 480 -13.28 14.42 13.22
N HIS A 481 -12.01 14.14 12.89
CA HIS A 481 -10.97 13.84 13.86
C HIS A 481 -9.87 14.91 13.89
N LEU A 482 -9.51 15.53 12.77
CA LEU A 482 -8.47 16.57 12.68
C LEU A 482 -9.03 17.96 13.05
N THR A 483 -8.99 18.28 14.35
CA THR A 483 -9.61 19.50 14.92
C THR A 483 -8.76 20.76 14.77
N GLU A 484 -7.44 20.65 14.86
CA GLU A 484 -6.52 21.78 14.81
C GLU A 484 -5.14 21.41 14.23
N PHE A 485 -4.42 22.41 13.76
CA PHE A 485 -3.03 22.32 13.34
C PHE A 485 -2.29 23.61 13.71
N ASP A 486 -1.13 23.49 14.37
CA ASP A 486 -0.31 24.63 14.82
C ASP A 486 -1.10 25.69 15.63
N GLY A 487 -2.02 25.22 16.48
CA GLY A 487 -2.91 26.06 17.30
C GLY A 487 -4.07 26.73 16.53
N LYS A 488 -4.20 26.48 15.23
CA LYS A 488 -5.30 27.00 14.39
C LYS A 488 -6.40 25.95 14.24
N GLN A 489 -7.64 26.31 14.56
CA GLN A 489 -8.80 25.41 14.40
C GLN A 489 -9.20 25.29 12.93
N PHE A 490 -9.69 24.13 12.53
CA PHE A 490 -10.29 23.94 11.21
C PHE A 490 -11.75 24.41 11.20
N GLN A 491 -12.14 25.15 10.17
CA GLN A 491 -13.50 25.65 9.96
C GLN A 491 -14.00 25.26 8.58
N SER A 492 -15.11 24.53 8.54
CA SER A 492 -15.80 24.28 7.27
C SER A 492 -16.51 25.55 6.84
N ILE A 493 -16.40 25.89 5.55
CA ILE A 493 -17.12 27.04 4.97
C ILE A 493 -18.58 26.73 4.64
N THR A 494 -19.00 25.45 4.72
CA THR A 494 -20.36 24.98 4.41
C THR A 494 -21.19 24.65 5.65
N ARG A 495 -20.66 24.94 6.85
CA ARG A 495 -21.33 24.70 8.14
C ARG A 495 -21.47 25.98 8.96
N GLY A 496 -22.52 26.01 9.78
CA GLY A 496 -22.77 27.02 10.80
C GLY A 496 -22.97 28.42 10.24
N ASP A 497 -22.56 29.42 11.01
CA ASP A 497 -22.54 30.84 10.64
C ASP A 497 -21.19 31.22 10.03
N LEU A 498 -21.18 32.25 9.16
CA LEU A 498 -19.93 32.72 8.60
C LEU A 498 -19.24 33.54 9.67
N ASP A 499 -18.21 32.98 10.28
CA ASP A 499 -17.35 33.71 11.20
C ASP A 499 -15.99 33.93 10.56
N LEU A 500 -15.85 35.08 9.90
CA LEU A 500 -14.57 35.60 9.39
C LEU A 500 -13.78 36.37 10.46
N GLY A 501 -14.32 36.52 11.68
CA GLY A 501 -13.68 37.23 12.78
C GLY A 501 -13.16 38.61 12.40
N ASN A 502 -11.87 38.84 12.66
CA ASN A 502 -11.19 40.11 12.37
C ASN A 502 -10.90 40.35 10.88
N LEU A 503 -11.29 39.43 10.00
CA LEU A 503 -11.13 39.57 8.55
C LEU A 503 -12.34 40.27 7.91
N GLU A 504 -13.38 40.58 8.68
CA GLU A 504 -14.52 41.40 8.22
C GLU A 504 -14.14 42.87 8.07
N ASP A 505 -14.70 43.51 7.04
CA ASP A 505 -14.57 44.96 6.83
C ASP A 505 -15.85 45.63 7.34
N GLU A 506 -15.69 46.61 8.23
CA GLU A 506 -16.77 47.43 8.81
C GLU A 506 -17.65 48.12 7.74
N GLU A 507 -17.09 48.49 6.59
CA GLU A 507 -17.85 49.11 5.50
C GLU A 507 -18.71 48.09 4.76
N SER A 508 -18.16 46.89 4.52
CA SER A 508 -18.92 45.77 3.91
C SER A 508 -20.07 45.32 4.82
N LYS A 509 -19.83 45.25 6.13
CA LYS A 509 -20.85 44.88 7.12
C LYS A 509 -22.04 45.83 7.11
N LYS A 510 -21.77 47.15 7.06
CA LYS A 510 -22.85 48.16 7.00
C LYS A 510 -23.66 48.10 5.71
N ALA A 511 -23.01 47.93 4.56
CA ALA A 511 -23.70 47.80 3.28
C ALA A 511 -24.66 46.60 3.26
N GLN A 512 -24.27 45.52 3.93
CA GLN A 512 -25.08 44.32 4.03
C GLN A 512 -26.25 44.49 5.02
N GLU A 513 -26.01 45.07 6.20
CA GLU A 513 -27.10 45.44 7.13
C GLU A 513 -28.13 46.40 6.51
N GLU A 514 -27.72 47.27 5.59
CA GLU A 514 -28.64 48.12 4.82
C GLU A 514 -29.42 47.30 3.79
N SER A 515 -28.77 46.42 3.04
CA SER A 515 -29.43 45.55 2.06
C SER A 515 -30.43 44.60 2.71
N GLU A 516 -30.13 44.05 3.89
CA GLU A 516 -31.05 43.22 4.66
C GLU A 516 -32.33 43.98 5.06
N LYS A 517 -32.22 45.27 5.40
CA LYS A 517 -33.39 46.10 5.71
C LYS A 517 -34.29 46.30 4.49
N GLU A 518 -33.74 46.35 3.28
CA GLU A 518 -34.54 46.47 2.04
C GLU A 518 -35.43 45.24 1.78
N VAL A 519 -34.97 44.06 2.24
CA VAL A 519 -35.63 42.78 1.99
C VAL A 519 -36.08 42.06 3.28
N ALA A 520 -36.18 42.78 4.41
CA ALA A 520 -36.38 42.16 5.73
C ALA A 520 -37.61 41.21 5.82
N GLY A 521 -38.71 41.54 5.15
CA GLY A 521 -39.91 40.70 5.13
C GLY A 521 -39.81 39.45 4.24
N LEU A 522 -38.76 39.35 3.42
CA LEU A 522 -38.58 38.25 2.47
C LEU A 522 -38.32 36.92 3.18
N VAL A 523 -37.52 36.94 4.26
CA VAL A 523 -37.15 35.74 5.02
C VAL A 523 -38.38 35.05 5.59
N GLU A 524 -39.27 35.81 6.24
CA GLU A 524 -40.52 35.29 6.80
C GLU A 524 -41.40 34.69 5.70
N ARG A 525 -41.58 35.41 4.58
CA ARG A 525 -42.41 34.96 3.46
C ARG A 525 -41.87 33.70 2.78
N ILE A 526 -40.55 33.60 2.61
CA ILE A 526 -39.92 32.37 2.06
C ILE A 526 -40.06 31.21 3.05
N THR A 527 -39.91 31.47 4.35
CA THR A 527 -40.08 30.45 5.40
C THR A 527 -41.49 29.85 5.36
N GLU A 528 -42.52 30.70 5.25
CA GLU A 528 -43.91 30.25 5.11
C GLU A 528 -44.14 29.44 3.82
N SER A 529 -43.55 29.88 2.70
CA SER A 529 -43.67 29.24 1.38
C SER A 529 -42.99 27.86 1.33
N LEU A 530 -41.77 27.75 1.86
CA LEU A 530 -40.99 26.51 1.84
C LEU A 530 -41.38 25.52 2.93
N GLY A 531 -41.96 26.01 4.04
CA GLY A 531 -42.45 25.21 5.16
C GLY A 531 -41.41 24.21 5.65
N ASP A 532 -41.79 22.94 5.66
CA ASP A 532 -40.96 21.86 6.20
C ASP A 532 -39.72 21.48 5.36
N LYS A 533 -39.49 22.10 4.20
CA LYS A 533 -38.35 21.78 3.33
C LYS A 533 -37.01 22.28 3.87
N VAL A 534 -37.03 23.30 4.75
CA VAL A 534 -35.85 23.95 5.33
C VAL A 534 -35.98 24.00 6.86
N LYS A 535 -34.85 24.10 7.55
CA LYS A 535 -34.79 24.29 9.02
C LYS A 535 -35.01 25.75 9.38
N GLU A 536 -34.37 26.62 8.62
CA GLU A 536 -34.33 28.07 8.82
C GLU A 536 -34.05 28.73 7.47
N VAL A 537 -34.54 29.96 7.30
CA VAL A 537 -34.17 30.86 6.20
C VAL A 537 -33.54 32.10 6.80
N ARG A 538 -32.42 32.57 6.24
CA ARG A 538 -31.74 33.78 6.72
C ARG A 538 -30.92 34.45 5.61
N PHE A 539 -30.46 35.67 5.86
CA PHE A 539 -29.50 36.34 4.99
C PHE A 539 -28.07 35.86 5.29
N THR A 540 -27.18 36.01 4.31
CA THR A 540 -25.79 35.60 4.44
C THR A 540 -24.82 36.63 3.89
N HIS A 541 -23.65 36.67 4.53
CA HIS A 541 -22.48 37.44 4.10
C HIS A 541 -21.49 36.61 3.27
N ARG A 542 -21.79 35.31 3.04
CA ARG A 542 -20.91 34.36 2.33
C ARG A 542 -20.86 34.57 0.83
N LEU A 543 -21.92 35.12 0.26
CA LEU A 543 -22.17 35.15 -1.19
C LEU A 543 -21.91 36.54 -1.76
N THR A 544 -21.38 36.57 -2.98
CA THR A 544 -21.17 37.79 -3.77
C THR A 544 -22.02 37.74 -5.04
N ASP A 545 -21.86 36.69 -5.84
CA ASP A 545 -22.46 36.55 -7.16
C ASP A 545 -23.62 35.55 -7.16
N SER A 546 -23.65 34.62 -6.20
CA SER A 546 -24.75 33.66 -6.09
C SER A 546 -25.97 34.24 -5.37
N PRO A 547 -27.20 33.87 -5.79
CA PRO A 547 -28.43 34.35 -5.15
C PRO A 547 -28.67 33.72 -3.78
N ALA A 548 -28.29 32.45 -3.62
CA ALA A 548 -28.60 31.67 -2.43
C ALA A 548 -27.63 30.48 -2.29
N CYS A 549 -27.47 29.98 -1.07
CA CYS A 549 -26.79 28.73 -0.78
C CYS A 549 -27.52 27.98 0.34
N VAL A 550 -27.09 26.75 0.61
CA VAL A 550 -27.55 25.98 1.76
C VAL A 550 -26.36 25.60 2.63
N VAL A 551 -26.55 25.67 3.94
CA VAL A 551 -25.59 25.21 4.92
C VAL A 551 -26.24 24.22 5.88
N VAL A 552 -25.41 23.45 6.58
CA VAL A 552 -25.86 22.63 7.71
C VAL A 552 -25.48 23.31 9.02
N ASP A 553 -26.26 23.07 10.07
CA ASP A 553 -25.94 23.51 11.42
C ASP A 553 -24.62 22.86 11.91
N ASP A 554 -23.95 23.48 12.89
CA ASP A 554 -22.64 23.03 13.40
C ASP A 554 -22.68 21.62 13.98
N HIS A 555 -23.81 21.22 14.55
CA HIS A 555 -24.01 19.90 15.15
C HIS A 555 -24.73 18.90 14.24
N ASP A 556 -25.22 19.36 13.08
CA ASP A 556 -25.93 18.49 12.15
C ASP A 556 -24.95 17.75 11.23
N MET A 557 -25.38 16.58 10.76
CA MET A 557 -24.59 15.77 9.84
C MET A 557 -24.56 16.41 8.45
N SER A 558 -23.37 16.60 7.90
CA SER A 558 -23.17 17.19 6.57
C SER A 558 -23.82 16.37 5.45
N SER A 559 -24.08 17.05 4.33
CA SER A 559 -24.52 16.43 3.08
C SER A 559 -23.57 15.31 2.61
N GLN A 560 -22.27 15.53 2.76
CA GLN A 560 -21.23 14.57 2.37
C GLN A 560 -21.21 13.34 3.30
N MET A 561 -21.37 13.53 4.61
CA MET A 561 -21.45 12.43 5.58
C MET A 561 -22.74 11.60 5.40
N GLN A 562 -23.87 12.25 5.10
CA GLN A 562 -25.13 11.57 4.75
C GLN A 562 -24.93 10.61 3.57
N LYS A 563 -24.33 11.11 2.48
CA LYS A 563 -24.00 10.28 1.31
C LYS A 563 -23.05 9.14 1.63
N LEU A 564 -22.03 9.41 2.47
CA LEU A 564 -21.08 8.37 2.89
C LEU A 564 -21.83 7.23 3.60
N MET A 565 -22.73 7.54 4.53
CA MET A 565 -23.57 6.55 5.22
C MET A 565 -24.47 5.76 4.24
N GLU A 566 -25.15 6.45 3.33
CA GLU A 566 -26.01 5.81 2.33
C GLU A 566 -25.21 4.86 1.42
N SER A 567 -23.99 5.26 1.03
CA SER A 567 -23.11 4.46 0.16
C SER A 567 -22.64 3.15 0.80
N ILE A 568 -22.55 3.11 2.14
CA ILE A 568 -22.23 1.91 2.92
C ILE A 568 -23.49 1.14 3.38
N GLY A 569 -24.66 1.52 2.86
CA GLY A 569 -25.94 0.85 3.14
C GLY A 569 -26.55 1.19 4.50
N GLN A 570 -26.07 2.23 5.18
CA GLN A 570 -26.67 2.73 6.41
C GLN A 570 -27.68 3.85 6.11
N SER A 571 -28.79 3.88 6.85
CA SER A 571 -29.76 4.97 6.76
C SER A 571 -29.16 6.24 7.37
N ALA A 572 -29.05 7.30 6.58
CA ALA A 572 -28.68 8.62 7.07
C ALA A 572 -29.91 9.33 7.67
N PRO A 573 -29.85 9.88 8.90
CA PRO A 573 -30.90 10.74 9.41
C PRO A 573 -31.14 11.92 8.47
N GLU A 574 -32.42 12.22 8.21
CA GLU A 574 -32.79 13.36 7.39
C GLU A 574 -32.54 14.66 8.16
N SER A 575 -31.57 15.46 7.70
CA SER A 575 -31.33 16.81 8.20
C SER A 575 -31.86 17.84 7.19
N LYS A 576 -32.66 18.78 7.70
CA LYS A 576 -33.17 19.93 6.94
C LYS A 576 -32.07 20.99 6.84
N PRO A 577 -31.80 21.56 5.65
CA PRO A 577 -30.78 22.59 5.48
C PRO A 577 -31.23 23.94 6.05
N ILE A 578 -30.26 24.80 6.35
CA ILE A 578 -30.48 26.24 6.54
C ILE A 578 -30.32 26.91 5.17
N PHE A 579 -31.33 27.65 4.73
CA PHE A 579 -31.35 28.29 3.42
C PHE A 579 -30.92 29.76 3.54
N GLU A 580 -29.78 30.08 2.95
CA GLU A 580 -29.13 31.37 3.05
C GLU A 580 -29.31 32.17 1.76
N LEU A 581 -29.71 33.44 1.88
CA LEU A 581 -30.00 34.34 0.76
C LEU A 581 -29.02 35.50 0.71
N ASN A 582 -28.60 35.86 -0.51
CA ASN A 582 -27.78 37.05 -0.76
C ASN A 582 -28.69 38.27 -0.96
N PRO A 583 -28.80 39.20 0.01
CA PRO A 583 -29.70 40.35 -0.10
C PRO A 583 -29.29 41.34 -1.21
N GLU A 584 -28.04 41.30 -1.67
CA GLU A 584 -27.54 42.17 -2.73
C GLU A 584 -27.88 41.66 -4.14
N HIS A 585 -28.19 40.35 -4.27
CA HIS A 585 -28.36 39.72 -5.57
C HIS A 585 -29.69 40.11 -6.25
N GLN A 586 -29.64 40.34 -7.57
CA GLN A 586 -30.80 40.82 -8.35
C GLN A 586 -31.99 39.85 -8.33
N LEU A 587 -31.75 38.54 -8.33
CA LEU A 587 -32.84 37.55 -8.19
C LEU A 587 -33.53 37.61 -6.83
N VAL A 588 -32.80 37.92 -5.75
CA VAL A 588 -33.39 38.05 -4.41
C VAL A 588 -34.21 39.33 -4.32
N LYS A 589 -33.70 40.44 -4.88
CA LYS A 589 -34.45 41.69 -5.02
C LYS A 589 -35.69 41.54 -5.92
N HIS A 590 -35.59 40.76 -7.00
CA HIS A 590 -36.73 40.43 -7.85
C HIS A 590 -37.80 39.65 -7.07
N LEU A 591 -37.38 38.60 -6.35
CA LEU A 591 -38.27 37.78 -5.54
C LEU A 591 -38.99 38.60 -4.44
N ASN A 592 -38.30 39.55 -3.81
CA ASN A 592 -38.90 40.48 -2.85
C ASN A 592 -40.05 41.31 -3.43
N ASN A 593 -39.95 41.67 -4.71
CA ASN A 593 -40.96 42.50 -5.39
C ASN A 593 -42.09 41.68 -6.04
N GLU A 594 -41.97 40.36 -6.14
CA GLU A 594 -42.98 39.49 -6.74
C GLU A 594 -44.25 39.44 -5.89
N GLN A 595 -45.38 39.84 -6.48
CA GLN A 595 -46.68 39.94 -5.80
C GLN A 595 -47.59 38.74 -6.11
N ASP A 596 -47.30 37.99 -7.18
CA ASP A 596 -48.03 36.77 -7.52
C ASP A 596 -47.53 35.62 -6.62
N GLU A 597 -48.39 35.13 -5.72
CA GLU A 597 -48.03 34.09 -4.75
C GLU A 597 -47.62 32.76 -5.41
N ASP A 598 -48.22 32.40 -6.55
CA ASP A 598 -47.86 31.17 -7.27
C ASP A 598 -46.48 31.29 -7.92
N LYS A 599 -46.14 32.47 -8.43
CA LYS A 599 -44.80 32.75 -8.98
C LYS A 599 -43.76 32.88 -7.88
N PHE A 600 -44.11 33.55 -6.78
CA PHE A 600 -43.25 33.66 -5.61
C PHE A 600 -42.84 32.28 -5.10
N ALA A 601 -43.82 31.39 -4.87
CA ALA A 601 -43.55 30.02 -4.45
C ALA A 601 -42.65 29.25 -5.42
N GLN A 602 -42.90 29.38 -6.74
CA GLN A 602 -42.06 28.74 -7.75
C GLN A 602 -40.61 29.26 -7.74
N TRP A 603 -40.41 30.57 -7.62
CA TRP A 603 -39.08 31.15 -7.51
C TRP A 603 -38.36 30.72 -6.23
N SER A 604 -39.05 30.72 -5.08
CA SER A 604 -38.48 30.23 -3.81
C SER A 604 -38.04 28.78 -3.93
N GLU A 605 -38.86 27.91 -4.53
CA GLU A 605 -38.49 26.51 -4.77
C GLU A 605 -37.31 26.36 -5.74
N VAL A 606 -37.29 27.13 -6.82
CA VAL A 606 -36.18 27.07 -7.80
C VAL A 606 -34.87 27.56 -7.20
N LEU A 607 -34.88 28.61 -6.38
CA LEU A 607 -33.66 29.07 -5.69
C LEU A 607 -33.18 28.03 -4.67
N LEU A 608 -34.09 27.40 -3.92
CA LEU A 608 -33.73 26.31 -3.00
C LEU A 608 -33.16 25.10 -3.76
N ASP A 609 -33.79 24.67 -4.85
CA ASP A 609 -33.31 23.56 -5.66
C ASP A 609 -31.95 23.87 -6.30
N GLN A 610 -31.71 25.10 -6.77
CA GLN A 610 -30.40 25.50 -7.28
C GLN A 610 -29.32 25.40 -6.19
N ALA A 611 -29.61 25.93 -4.99
CA ALA A 611 -28.68 25.87 -3.86
C ALA A 611 -28.41 24.43 -3.42
N LEU A 612 -29.45 23.59 -3.32
CA LEU A 612 -29.32 22.17 -3.00
C LEU A 612 -28.53 21.40 -4.06
N LEU A 613 -28.72 21.70 -5.35
CA LEU A 613 -27.97 21.10 -6.43
C LEU A 613 -26.49 21.48 -6.37
N ALA A 614 -26.19 22.76 -6.07
CA ALA A 614 -24.82 23.24 -5.92
C ALA A 614 -24.10 22.57 -4.74
N GLU A 615 -24.78 22.39 -3.60
CA GLU A 615 -24.22 21.79 -2.39
C GLU A 615 -24.11 20.26 -2.48
N ARG A 616 -25.19 19.59 -2.92
CA ARG A 616 -25.28 18.12 -2.91
C ARG A 616 -24.88 17.47 -4.24
N GLY A 617 -24.64 18.26 -5.29
CA GLY A 617 -24.41 17.75 -6.66
C GLY A 617 -25.59 16.96 -7.25
N SER A 618 -26.71 16.84 -6.54
CA SER A 618 -27.86 16.02 -6.91
C SER A 618 -29.14 16.52 -6.21
N LEU A 619 -30.29 16.23 -6.81
CA LEU A 619 -31.62 16.59 -6.29
C LEU A 619 -32.49 15.35 -6.08
N LYS A 620 -33.35 15.39 -5.05
CA LYS A 620 -34.37 14.36 -4.82
C LYS A 620 -35.41 14.32 -5.93
N ASP A 621 -35.77 15.49 -6.48
CA ASP A 621 -36.72 15.62 -7.59
C ASP A 621 -36.14 16.51 -8.72
N PRO A 622 -35.25 15.96 -9.57
CA PRO A 622 -34.69 16.71 -10.70
C PRO A 622 -35.74 17.12 -11.74
N VAL A 623 -36.80 16.33 -11.91
CA VAL A 623 -37.84 16.56 -12.92
C VAL A 623 -38.74 17.73 -12.51
N GLY A 624 -39.13 17.78 -11.23
CA GLY A 624 -39.88 18.90 -10.67
C GLY A 624 -39.12 20.21 -10.79
N PHE A 625 -37.81 20.20 -10.47
CA PHE A 625 -36.94 21.37 -10.64
C PHE A 625 -36.94 21.90 -12.08
N VAL A 626 -36.68 21.02 -13.06
CA VAL A 626 -36.67 21.41 -14.49
C VAL A 626 -38.04 21.92 -14.94
N THR A 627 -39.12 21.30 -14.46
CA THR A 627 -40.49 21.71 -14.80
C THR A 627 -40.80 23.12 -14.29
N ARG A 628 -40.45 23.43 -13.03
CA ARG A 628 -40.60 24.78 -12.46
C ARG A 628 -39.76 25.81 -13.22
N LEU A 629 -38.50 25.49 -13.48
CA LEU A 629 -37.58 26.37 -14.20
C LEU A 629 -38.11 26.70 -15.60
N ASN A 630 -38.57 25.69 -16.35
CA ASN A 630 -39.15 25.88 -17.69
C ASN A 630 -40.40 26.77 -17.67
N LYS A 631 -41.25 26.62 -16.65
CA LYS A 631 -42.46 27.46 -16.49
C LYS A 631 -42.09 28.92 -16.24
N LEU A 632 -41.15 29.18 -15.33
CA LEU A 632 -40.65 30.53 -15.05
C LEU A 632 -39.98 31.16 -16.28
N MET A 633 -39.14 30.42 -17.01
CA MET A 633 -38.51 30.91 -18.24
C MET A 633 -39.53 31.25 -19.33
N LEU A 634 -40.58 30.43 -19.50
CA LEU A 634 -41.63 30.69 -20.47
C LEU A 634 -42.43 31.94 -20.09
N ASP A 635 -42.70 32.16 -18.81
CA ASP A 635 -43.43 33.33 -18.34
C ASP A 635 -42.62 34.63 -18.43
N LEU A 636 -41.27 34.56 -18.34
CA LEU A 636 -40.37 35.69 -18.62
C LEU A 636 -40.21 36.00 -20.11
N SER A 637 -40.53 35.05 -20.99
CA SER A 637 -40.43 35.22 -22.45
C SER A 637 -41.65 35.87 -23.11
N LYS A 638 -42.73 36.03 -22.33
CA LYS A 638 -43.97 36.71 -22.73
C LYS A 638 -43.92 38.17 -22.29
#